data_AF-A0A9E3ESS4-F1
#
_entry.id   AF-A0A9E3ESS4-F1
#
_cell.length_a   1.000
_cell.length_b   1.000
_cell.length_c   1.000
_cell.angle_alpha   90.00
_cell.angle_beta   90.00
_cell.angle_gamma   90.00
#
_symmetry.space_group_name_H-M   'P 1'
#
loop_
_entity.id
_entity.type
_entity.pdbx_description
1 polymer ?
#
loop_
_entity_poly.entity_id
_entity_poly.type
_entity_poly.pdbx_seq_one_letter_code
_entity_poly.pdbx_strand_id
1 'polypeptide(L)'
;VGVYLAVPGQLSVDPVEMGNTKLLVLGIGTNLGVFTQVVVLLAGIRRQRVSLRPLWGIDERLKRFGTMAAAMVLYVLISQLGLVVGNQIASTAAASGPAIYYYTWLVLMLPSGIIGVTVLTVVMPRLSRNAAADDTPAVLADLSLASRLTMITLIPTVAFMTVGGPAIGSALFAYGHFGNVDAGYLGSAIALSAFTLIPYTVVLLQLRVFYAREQPWTPIVIIAVITTVKIAASLAAPHITDNPELVAGYLGLSNGLGFLAGAIVGYYLLRNALAPPGGHLLEVVAVRTILVTVTASLLAGLIAHVVDRLMGMQRLTGYGGGAGSLLRLLVLAVIMAPILATVMLRAQVPEARAALAAFRRWMGARPAGESSRQPVAPPPAGRMHPLGSPASVAGGEAVGADQLFRSDAVPYPEQRNSSTPAGYPVREPIRHGPPQQVAGERMGKGPGMTDGSAESSSAKAASDAASSPAVDDGPVLPREREGVSPSGGVPPPRAVPSQAGAPARPASSPAVDDFQPDIPPDLQVGTVAATETPPHSNGDPAGAPGPEPMPFDDAGDTIGFAAPHEPPAEPSTHQDELHLVPGASIARGRYRLLVFHGGAPHLQFWQALDTALDRQVALTFVDPDGTLADDRLREILSRTMRLGRIDKLGIARILDVVHTGTGGLVVAEWIRGGSLQEVADTSPSAVGAARAMQTLAAAAETAHHAGVALSIDHPSRVRVSIEGDVVLAFPATMPETSPEDDIRGIGAALYALLVNRWPLPESGMRSGMAPAPRSPAGQPLDPGVIDRDIPFQISAAATHSIQGDGGIRSAATLLNLLQQATAVADRTELIGPIQEPPPAPPSVSRPLSEADYTARARRRRTVTIGISVAVAIIAVALLVLASVLSRMFGDVTGLDKDQLGLNGPSENSTSAGSAAAGSLVKPVRATVFSPGGEADNPSQAGLAIDGNPATAWQTDTYHDAVPFPAFKSGVGLLLQLPQPTAVGAVTVDVPSTGTKIQIRSATTATPAKLNDTTVLTQPVSVHPGRNSIPVHASTPTSHLLVWISTLGTTGGQSRTAISEITVQAAS
;
A
#
# COMPACT_ATOMS: atom_id res chain seq x y z
N VAL A 1 3.57 5.22 -32.60
CA VAL A 1 4.17 4.54 -33.77
C VAL A 1 3.64 5.06 -35.09
N GLY A 2 2.38 4.78 -35.51
CA GLY A 2 1.88 5.19 -36.85
C GLY A 2 2.13 6.66 -37.23
N VAL A 3 1.78 7.61 -36.36
CA VAL A 3 2.04 9.06 -36.58
C VAL A 3 3.53 9.39 -36.74
N TYR A 4 4.42 8.70 -36.02
CA TYR A 4 5.88 8.89 -36.11
C TYR A 4 6.47 8.37 -37.43
N LEU A 5 5.87 7.32 -38.00
CA LEU A 5 6.22 6.80 -39.32
C LEU A 5 5.65 7.65 -40.47
N ALA A 6 4.48 8.26 -40.27
CA ALA A 6 3.83 9.12 -41.25
C ALA A 6 4.42 10.55 -41.33
N VAL A 7 5.19 10.97 -40.34
CA VAL A 7 5.78 12.31 -40.28
C VAL A 7 7.11 12.38 -41.04
N PRO A 8 7.31 13.41 -41.89
CA PRO A 8 8.53 13.55 -42.69
C PRO A 8 9.78 13.81 -41.83
N GLY A 9 10.93 13.34 -42.32
CA GLY A 9 12.23 13.35 -41.64
C GLY A 9 12.89 11.97 -41.74
N GLN A 10 14.20 11.89 -41.51
CA GLN A 10 14.92 10.61 -41.51
C GLN A 10 14.49 9.73 -40.33
N LEU A 11 14.82 8.42 -40.37
CA LEU A 11 14.75 7.54 -39.20
C LEU A 11 16.18 7.28 -38.70
N SER A 12 16.75 8.28 -38.03
CA SER A 12 17.96 8.07 -37.25
C SER A 12 17.63 7.58 -35.83
N VAL A 13 18.64 7.09 -35.13
CA VAL A 13 18.65 6.87 -33.68
C VAL A 13 19.25 8.09 -32.96
N ASP A 14 19.99 8.95 -33.68
CA ASP A 14 20.54 10.19 -33.16
C ASP A 14 19.45 11.27 -33.01
N PRO A 15 19.26 11.87 -31.82
CA PRO A 15 18.29 12.94 -31.61
C PRO A 15 18.52 14.19 -32.45
N VAL A 16 19.74 14.45 -32.93
CA VAL A 16 20.10 15.62 -33.74
C VAL A 16 19.65 15.42 -35.19
N GLU A 17 19.91 14.23 -35.77
CA GLU A 17 19.41 13.85 -37.10
C GLU A 17 17.88 13.63 -37.14
N MET A 18 17.23 13.39 -35.99
CA MET A 18 15.77 13.36 -35.86
C MET A 18 15.16 14.76 -36.05
N GLY A 19 14.95 15.17 -37.29
CA GLY A 19 14.33 16.46 -37.62
C GLY A 19 13.07 16.80 -36.78
N ASN A 20 13.03 18.02 -36.23
CA ASN A 20 12.15 18.52 -35.15
C ASN A 20 10.73 17.96 -35.08
N THR A 21 10.04 17.77 -36.21
CA THR A 21 8.68 17.21 -36.24
C THR A 21 8.59 15.83 -35.60
N LYS A 22 9.61 14.98 -35.73
CA LYS A 22 9.65 13.65 -35.10
C LYS A 22 9.92 13.72 -33.59
N LEU A 23 10.82 14.61 -33.15
CA LEU A 23 11.04 14.89 -31.72
C LEU A 23 9.76 15.42 -31.06
N LEU A 24 9.05 16.34 -31.71
CA LEU A 24 7.76 16.86 -31.24
C LEU A 24 6.71 15.76 -31.13
N VAL A 25 6.59 14.86 -32.11
CA VAL A 25 5.68 13.69 -32.03
C VAL A 25 6.05 12.77 -30.86
N LEU A 26 7.34 12.54 -30.61
CA LEU A 26 7.81 11.68 -29.53
C LEU A 26 7.56 12.32 -28.14
N GLY A 27 7.85 13.61 -27.98
CA GLY A 27 7.64 14.37 -26.75
C GLY A 27 6.15 14.58 -26.43
N ILE A 28 5.37 15.06 -27.39
CA ILE A 28 3.92 15.25 -27.23
C ILE A 28 3.23 13.89 -27.00
N GLY A 29 3.63 12.84 -27.74
CA GLY A 29 3.10 11.48 -27.55
C GLY A 29 3.38 10.92 -26.16
N THR A 30 4.60 11.11 -25.64
CA THR A 30 4.98 10.69 -24.27
C THR A 30 4.19 11.47 -23.22
N ASN A 31 4.11 12.80 -23.35
CA ASN A 31 3.36 13.65 -22.42
C ASN A 31 1.85 13.35 -22.42
N LEU A 32 1.26 13.11 -23.60
CA LEU A 32 -0.14 12.69 -23.73
C LEU A 32 -0.38 11.31 -23.12
N GLY A 33 0.59 10.39 -23.22
CA GLY A 33 0.55 9.10 -22.54
C GLY A 33 0.53 9.24 -21.01
N VAL A 34 1.39 10.09 -20.45
CA VAL A 34 1.41 10.41 -19.01
C VAL A 34 0.09 11.07 -18.57
N PHE A 35 -0.41 12.04 -19.33
CA PHE A 35 -1.71 12.68 -19.05
C PHE A 35 -2.86 11.68 -19.08
N THR A 36 -2.88 10.77 -20.06
CA THR A 36 -3.89 9.69 -20.16
C THR A 36 -3.85 8.77 -18.94
N GLN A 37 -2.64 8.39 -18.47
CA GLN A 37 -2.49 7.61 -17.23
C GLN A 37 -3.06 8.35 -16.00
N VAL A 38 -2.87 9.68 -15.90
CA VAL A 38 -3.45 10.50 -14.82
C VAL A 38 -4.98 10.55 -14.93
N VAL A 39 -5.54 10.76 -16.14
CA VAL A 39 -6.99 10.80 -16.37
C VAL A 39 -7.67 9.47 -15.99
N VAL A 40 -7.06 8.32 -16.32
CA VAL A 40 -7.57 7.00 -15.93
C VAL A 40 -7.59 6.82 -14.40
N LEU A 41 -6.54 7.27 -13.70
CA LEU A 41 -6.51 7.23 -12.23
C LEU A 41 -7.55 8.17 -11.61
N LEU A 42 -7.71 9.39 -12.14
CA LEU A 42 -8.74 10.34 -11.69
C LEU A 42 -10.16 9.79 -11.88
N ALA A 43 -10.42 9.03 -12.95
CA ALA A 43 -11.70 8.35 -13.15
C ALA A 43 -11.97 7.28 -12.08
N GLY A 44 -10.95 6.52 -11.65
CA GLY A 44 -11.04 5.58 -10.53
C GLY A 44 -11.34 6.27 -9.20
N ILE A 45 -10.55 7.30 -8.85
CA ILE A 45 -10.72 8.11 -7.63
C ILE A 45 -12.13 8.73 -7.57
N ARG A 46 -12.64 9.25 -8.71
CA ARG A 46 -13.98 9.83 -8.80
C ARG A 46 -15.10 8.79 -8.61
N ARG A 47 -14.92 7.56 -9.08
CA ARG A 47 -15.87 6.45 -8.81
C ARG A 47 -15.93 6.09 -7.32
N GLN A 48 -14.80 6.16 -6.61
CA GLN A 48 -14.71 5.94 -5.16
C GLN A 48 -15.12 7.18 -4.31
N ARG A 49 -15.56 8.28 -4.94
CA ARG A 49 -16.00 9.54 -4.30
C ARG A 49 -14.96 10.23 -3.39
N VAL A 50 -13.68 9.87 -3.49
CA VAL A 50 -12.61 10.45 -2.67
C VAL A 50 -12.42 11.94 -3.01
N SER A 51 -12.45 12.80 -1.99
CA SER A 51 -12.42 14.25 -2.16
C SER A 51 -11.00 14.81 -2.35
N LEU A 52 -10.61 15.06 -3.60
CA LEU A 52 -9.34 15.72 -3.98
C LEU A 52 -9.31 17.23 -3.67
N ARG A 53 -9.83 17.68 -2.51
CA ARG A 53 -9.73 19.08 -2.09
C ARG A 53 -8.31 19.34 -1.52
N PRO A 54 -7.52 20.27 -2.09
CA PRO A 54 -6.18 20.55 -1.57
C PRO A 54 -6.27 21.27 -0.23
N LEU A 55 -5.86 20.57 0.84
CA LEU A 55 -5.73 21.13 2.18
C LEU A 55 -4.32 21.71 2.34
N TRP A 56 -4.22 23.04 2.51
CA TRP A 56 -2.95 23.74 2.60
C TRP A 56 -2.51 23.91 4.05
N GLY A 57 -1.35 23.33 4.40
CA GLY A 57 -0.75 23.44 5.73
C GLY A 57 0.37 22.43 5.94
N ILE A 58 1.06 22.53 7.08
CA ILE A 58 2.01 21.52 7.54
C ILE A 58 1.55 21.03 8.92
N ASP A 59 0.78 19.94 8.92
CA ASP A 59 0.26 19.29 10.11
C ASP A 59 1.35 18.44 10.81
N GLU A 60 0.99 17.60 11.79
CA GLU A 60 1.96 16.76 12.50
C GLU A 60 2.23 15.43 11.77
N ARG A 61 1.28 14.92 10.95
CA ARG A 61 1.50 13.76 10.07
C ARG A 61 2.53 14.08 8.99
N LEU A 62 2.40 15.21 8.29
CA LEU A 62 3.35 15.66 7.28
C LEU A 62 4.74 15.95 7.86
N LYS A 63 4.86 16.32 9.15
CA LYS A 63 6.16 16.45 9.83
C LYS A 63 6.83 15.09 10.08
N ARG A 64 6.09 14.09 10.59
CA ARG A 64 6.62 12.72 10.74
C ARG A 64 7.01 12.13 9.38
N PHE A 65 6.14 12.24 8.39
CA PHE A 65 6.38 11.79 7.02
C PHE A 65 7.54 12.54 6.35
N GLY A 66 7.71 13.84 6.61
CA GLY A 66 8.80 14.66 6.05
C GLY A 66 10.19 14.10 6.32
N THR A 67 10.42 13.50 7.49
CA THR A 67 11.66 12.77 7.80
C THR A 67 11.86 11.52 6.93
N MET A 68 10.78 10.78 6.63
CA MET A 68 10.82 9.61 5.75
C MET A 68 11.00 10.03 4.28
N ALA A 69 10.34 11.11 3.86
CA ALA A 69 10.47 11.69 2.52
C ALA A 69 11.89 12.22 2.25
N ALA A 70 12.52 12.90 3.22
CA ALA A 70 13.90 13.35 3.10
C ALA A 70 14.88 12.17 2.94
N ALA A 71 14.68 11.09 3.70
CA ALA A 71 15.43 9.84 3.54
C ALA A 71 15.23 9.21 2.15
N MET A 72 14.00 9.20 1.63
CA MET A 72 13.65 8.72 0.29
C MET A 72 14.32 9.56 -0.83
N VAL A 73 14.32 10.90 -0.69
CA VAL A 73 14.99 11.80 -1.65
C VAL A 73 16.51 11.58 -1.63
N LEU A 74 17.11 11.40 -0.46
CA LEU A 74 18.55 11.10 -0.34
C LEU A 74 18.91 9.73 -0.96
N TYR A 75 18.07 8.70 -0.75
CA TYR A 75 18.21 7.40 -1.42
C TYR A 75 18.20 7.57 -2.95
N VAL A 76 17.24 8.32 -3.49
CA VAL A 76 17.14 8.58 -4.94
C VAL A 76 18.37 9.34 -5.44
N LEU A 77 18.78 10.40 -4.75
CA LEU A 77 19.95 11.22 -5.12
C LEU A 77 21.24 10.40 -5.22
N ILE A 78 21.48 9.51 -4.25
CA ILE A 78 22.62 8.58 -4.27
C ILE A 78 22.53 7.66 -5.50
N SER A 79 21.37 7.08 -5.79
CA SER A 79 21.21 6.21 -6.97
C SER A 79 21.43 6.94 -8.31
N GLN A 80 21.06 8.24 -8.40
CA GLN A 80 21.29 9.04 -9.61
C GLN A 80 22.79 9.24 -9.87
N LEU A 81 23.62 9.47 -8.84
CA LEU A 81 25.07 9.59 -9.01
C LEU A 81 25.67 8.35 -9.71
N GLY A 82 25.21 7.15 -9.33
CA GLY A 82 25.60 5.89 -9.96
C GLY A 82 25.04 5.65 -11.37
N LEU A 83 24.07 6.44 -11.83
CA LEU A 83 23.61 6.46 -13.24
C LEU A 83 24.43 7.46 -14.06
N VAL A 84 24.70 8.65 -13.52
CA VAL A 84 25.48 9.71 -14.18
C VAL A 84 26.90 9.22 -14.50
N VAL A 85 27.59 8.63 -13.53
CA VAL A 85 28.94 8.07 -13.74
C VAL A 85 28.92 6.94 -14.76
N GLY A 86 27.90 6.07 -14.74
CA GLY A 86 27.75 4.98 -15.70
C GLY A 86 27.53 5.48 -17.13
N ASN A 87 26.59 6.41 -17.34
CA ASN A 87 26.33 7.00 -18.66
C ASN A 87 27.54 7.75 -19.19
N GLN A 88 28.28 8.48 -18.33
CA GLN A 88 29.51 9.16 -18.73
C GLN A 88 30.53 8.16 -19.27
N ILE A 89 30.83 7.10 -18.51
CA ILE A 89 31.81 6.06 -18.90
C ILE A 89 31.37 5.33 -20.18
N ALA A 90 30.08 5.01 -20.31
CA ALA A 90 29.53 4.40 -21.52
C ALA A 90 29.68 5.31 -22.75
N SER A 91 29.37 6.60 -22.63
CA SER A 91 29.49 7.57 -23.73
C SER A 91 30.94 7.85 -24.15
N THR A 92 31.89 7.78 -23.21
CA THR A 92 33.33 7.89 -23.53
C THR A 92 33.92 6.63 -24.14
N ALA A 93 33.24 5.47 -24.03
CA ALA A 93 33.70 4.22 -24.63
C ALA A 93 33.21 4.07 -26.08
N ALA A 94 31.90 4.22 -26.32
CA ALA A 94 31.31 4.10 -27.65
C ALA A 94 30.04 4.96 -27.78
N ALA A 95 29.78 5.49 -28.98
CA ALA A 95 28.59 6.30 -29.26
C ALA A 95 27.27 5.52 -28.99
N SER A 96 27.22 4.23 -29.34
CA SER A 96 26.09 3.34 -29.02
C SER A 96 26.11 2.81 -27.58
N GLY A 97 27.18 3.03 -26.82
CA GLY A 97 27.41 2.49 -25.46
C GLY A 97 26.28 2.78 -24.46
N PRO A 98 25.81 4.04 -24.32
CA PRO A 98 24.69 4.36 -23.43
C PRO A 98 23.38 3.67 -23.83
N ALA A 99 23.11 3.54 -25.14
CA ALA A 99 21.93 2.86 -25.64
C ALA A 99 22.01 1.34 -25.39
N ILE A 100 23.17 0.72 -25.63
CA ILE A 100 23.43 -0.70 -25.33
C ILE A 100 23.22 -0.97 -23.83
N TYR A 101 23.80 -0.15 -22.95
CA TYR A 101 23.62 -0.28 -21.50
C TYR A 101 22.15 -0.18 -21.08
N TYR A 102 21.41 0.80 -21.62
CA TYR A 102 20.00 1.01 -21.32
C TYR A 102 19.10 -0.13 -21.82
N TYR A 103 19.28 -0.58 -23.07
CA TYR A 103 18.51 -1.69 -23.63
C TYR A 103 18.83 -3.03 -22.95
N THR A 104 20.08 -3.29 -22.56
CA THR A 104 20.43 -4.45 -21.70
C THR A 104 19.65 -4.40 -20.39
N TRP A 105 19.60 -3.24 -19.72
CA TRP A 105 18.86 -3.11 -18.46
C TRP A 105 17.35 -3.32 -18.64
N LEU A 106 16.74 -2.82 -19.71
CA LEU A 106 15.33 -3.07 -20.02
C LEU A 106 15.01 -4.54 -20.26
N VAL A 107 15.87 -5.28 -20.97
CA VAL A 107 15.70 -6.73 -21.19
C VAL A 107 15.79 -7.51 -19.87
N LEU A 108 16.69 -7.10 -18.95
CA LEU A 108 16.78 -7.67 -17.60
C LEU A 108 15.58 -7.30 -16.72
N MET A 109 14.97 -6.14 -16.92
CA MET A 109 13.81 -5.71 -16.14
C MET A 109 12.56 -6.59 -16.37
N LEU A 110 12.43 -7.26 -17.53
CA LEU A 110 11.29 -8.12 -17.84
C LEU A 110 11.20 -9.36 -16.92
N PRO A 111 12.23 -10.23 -16.76
CA PRO A 111 12.19 -11.32 -15.78
C PRO A 111 12.02 -10.85 -14.33
N SER A 112 12.69 -9.76 -13.93
CA SER A 112 12.55 -9.24 -12.55
C SER A 112 11.17 -8.66 -12.28
N GLY A 113 10.50 -8.09 -13.29
CA GLY A 113 9.09 -7.71 -13.23
C GLY A 113 8.16 -8.91 -13.05
N ILE A 114 8.27 -9.90 -13.95
CA ILE A 114 7.38 -11.08 -13.97
C ILE A 114 7.53 -11.95 -12.71
N ILE A 115 8.73 -12.06 -12.15
CA ILE A 115 9.03 -12.95 -11.01
C ILE A 115 9.17 -12.15 -9.71
N GLY A 116 10.05 -11.15 -9.69
CA GLY A 116 10.42 -10.42 -8.47
C GLY A 116 9.29 -9.53 -7.95
N VAL A 117 8.70 -8.72 -8.83
CA VAL A 117 7.61 -7.80 -8.45
C VAL A 117 6.32 -8.56 -8.14
N THR A 118 6.04 -9.70 -8.79
CA THR A 118 4.86 -10.52 -8.49
C THR A 118 4.97 -11.25 -7.15
N VAL A 119 6.09 -11.93 -6.86
CA VAL A 119 6.35 -12.53 -5.54
C VAL A 119 6.28 -11.46 -4.45
N LEU A 120 6.90 -10.30 -4.68
CA LEU A 120 6.81 -9.17 -3.76
C LEU A 120 5.36 -8.67 -3.58
N THR A 121 4.54 -8.62 -4.63
CA THR A 121 3.14 -8.17 -4.53
C THR A 121 2.27 -9.14 -3.73
N VAL A 122 2.51 -10.45 -3.85
CA VAL A 122 1.82 -11.48 -3.05
C VAL A 122 2.28 -11.48 -1.58
N VAL A 123 3.57 -11.20 -1.35
CA VAL A 123 4.20 -11.31 -0.02
C VAL A 123 4.09 -10.01 0.79
N MET A 124 4.11 -8.82 0.16
CA MET A 124 4.07 -7.53 0.86
C MET A 124 2.87 -7.36 1.80
N PRO A 125 1.62 -7.75 1.45
CA PRO A 125 0.49 -7.64 2.40
C PRO A 125 0.69 -8.50 3.66
N ARG A 126 1.33 -9.67 3.51
CA ARG A 126 1.61 -10.59 4.62
C ARG A 126 2.77 -10.07 5.47
N LEU A 127 3.88 -9.68 4.85
CA LEU A 127 5.00 -9.01 5.55
C LEU A 127 4.54 -7.75 6.30
N SER A 128 3.69 -6.92 5.70
CA SER A 128 3.20 -5.69 6.34
C SER A 128 2.27 -5.98 7.52
N ARG A 129 1.40 -7.00 7.42
CA ARG A 129 0.53 -7.44 8.53
C ARG A 129 1.33 -8.05 9.67
N ASN A 130 2.29 -8.93 9.36
CA ASN A 130 3.12 -9.60 10.36
C ASN A 130 4.09 -8.59 11.04
N ALA A 131 4.63 -7.62 10.28
CA ALA A 131 5.47 -6.55 10.82
C ALA A 131 4.68 -5.58 11.71
N ALA A 132 3.45 -5.24 11.35
CA ALA A 132 2.56 -4.42 12.19
C ALA A 132 2.10 -5.13 13.48
N ALA A 133 2.07 -6.47 13.46
CA ALA A 133 1.83 -7.31 14.65
C ALA A 133 3.12 -7.66 15.43
N ASP A 134 4.28 -7.10 15.03
CA ASP A 134 5.63 -7.40 15.54
C ASP A 134 6.07 -8.88 15.50
N ASP A 135 5.33 -9.73 14.77
CA ASP A 135 5.60 -11.17 14.57
C ASP A 135 6.82 -11.38 13.66
N THR A 136 7.97 -11.18 14.27
CA THR A 136 9.30 -11.33 13.67
C THR A 136 9.55 -12.78 13.18
N PRO A 137 9.13 -13.85 13.89
CA PRO A 137 9.11 -15.21 13.33
C PRO A 137 8.32 -15.36 12.02
N ALA A 138 7.09 -14.83 11.92
CA ALA A 138 6.29 -14.92 10.69
C ALA A 138 6.85 -14.01 9.57
N VAL A 139 7.43 -12.86 9.90
CA VAL A 139 8.21 -12.03 8.95
C VAL A 139 9.40 -12.81 8.39
N LEU A 140 10.15 -13.53 9.23
CA LEU A 140 11.27 -14.38 8.79
C LEU A 140 10.79 -15.55 7.92
N ALA A 141 9.70 -16.21 8.28
CA ALA A 141 9.12 -17.29 7.50
C ALA A 141 8.72 -16.82 6.09
N ASP A 142 7.94 -15.73 5.98
CA ASP A 142 7.49 -15.19 4.69
C ASP A 142 8.63 -14.62 3.84
N LEU A 143 9.62 -13.98 4.47
CA LEU A 143 10.85 -13.54 3.80
C LEU A 143 11.64 -14.73 3.22
N SER A 144 11.79 -15.82 4.00
CA SER A 144 12.52 -17.01 3.55
C SER A 144 11.79 -17.71 2.40
N LEU A 145 10.46 -17.80 2.45
CA LEU A 145 9.61 -18.35 1.39
C LEU A 145 9.70 -17.51 0.13
N ALA A 146 9.58 -16.18 0.25
CA ALA A 146 9.69 -15.25 -0.87
C ALA A 146 11.05 -15.31 -1.55
N SER A 147 12.13 -15.27 -0.75
CA SER A 147 13.50 -15.42 -1.25
C SER A 147 13.69 -16.78 -1.94
N ARG A 148 13.16 -17.87 -1.36
CA ARG A 148 13.28 -19.21 -1.94
C ARG A 148 12.54 -19.33 -3.28
N LEU A 149 11.30 -18.87 -3.37
CA LEU A 149 10.53 -18.84 -4.63
C LEU A 149 11.23 -17.99 -5.71
N THR A 150 11.73 -16.82 -5.34
CA THR A 150 12.45 -15.90 -6.24
C THR A 150 13.75 -16.52 -6.74
N MET A 151 14.53 -17.19 -5.89
CA MET A 151 15.76 -17.86 -6.31
C MET A 151 15.51 -19.08 -7.20
N ILE A 152 14.53 -19.92 -6.85
CA ILE A 152 14.17 -21.12 -7.62
C ILE A 152 13.77 -20.78 -9.06
N THR A 153 13.19 -19.59 -9.28
CA THR A 153 12.71 -19.13 -10.59
C THR A 153 13.73 -18.26 -11.33
N LEU A 154 14.43 -17.33 -10.67
CA LEU A 154 15.43 -16.49 -11.34
C LEU A 154 16.72 -17.24 -11.71
N ILE A 155 17.20 -18.18 -10.90
CA ILE A 155 18.50 -18.84 -11.16
C ILE A 155 18.51 -19.60 -12.51
N PRO A 156 17.46 -20.37 -12.87
CA PRO A 156 17.32 -20.94 -14.21
C PRO A 156 17.24 -19.88 -15.32
N THR A 157 16.50 -18.79 -15.11
CA THR A 157 16.39 -17.69 -16.09
C THR A 157 17.72 -17.00 -16.33
N VAL A 158 18.51 -16.75 -15.28
CA VAL A 158 19.88 -16.22 -15.38
C VAL A 158 20.75 -17.13 -16.23
N ALA A 159 20.77 -18.45 -15.97
CA ALA A 159 21.56 -19.38 -16.77
C ALA A 159 21.13 -19.40 -18.25
N PHE A 160 19.83 -19.35 -18.52
CA PHE A 160 19.31 -19.25 -19.89
C PHE A 160 19.72 -17.93 -20.57
N MET A 161 19.68 -16.80 -19.86
CA MET A 161 20.10 -15.49 -20.40
C MET A 161 21.62 -15.37 -20.57
N THR A 162 22.43 -16.03 -19.74
CA THR A 162 23.89 -16.08 -19.90
C THR A 162 24.30 -16.91 -21.13
N VAL A 163 23.64 -18.04 -21.40
CA VAL A 163 23.93 -18.85 -22.60
C VAL A 163 23.28 -18.25 -23.86
N GLY A 164 22.02 -17.82 -23.75
CA GLY A 164 21.22 -17.32 -24.86
C GLY A 164 21.45 -15.84 -25.21
N GLY A 165 22.14 -15.05 -24.37
CA GLY A 165 22.27 -13.59 -24.50
C GLY A 165 22.54 -13.08 -25.93
N PRO A 166 23.56 -13.57 -26.65
CA PRO A 166 23.83 -13.20 -28.05
C PRO A 166 22.64 -13.43 -29.00
N ALA A 167 21.87 -14.50 -28.79
CA ALA A 167 20.66 -14.78 -29.52
C ALA A 167 19.46 -13.94 -29.04
N ILE A 168 19.38 -13.57 -27.76
CA ILE A 168 18.36 -12.63 -27.24
C ILE A 168 18.55 -11.24 -27.86
N GLY A 169 19.78 -10.69 -27.85
CA GLY A 169 20.09 -9.41 -28.48
C GLY A 169 19.76 -9.43 -29.98
N SER A 170 20.19 -10.47 -30.69
CA SER A 170 19.87 -10.67 -32.10
C SER A 170 18.35 -10.81 -32.38
N ALA A 171 17.63 -11.60 -31.58
CA ALA A 171 16.19 -11.84 -31.77
C ALA A 171 15.33 -10.60 -31.52
N LEU A 172 15.73 -9.75 -30.56
CA LEU A 172 14.95 -8.59 -30.13
C LEU A 172 15.39 -7.27 -30.78
N PHE A 173 16.58 -7.20 -31.39
CA PHE A 173 17.15 -5.93 -31.90
C PHE A 173 17.84 -6.01 -33.27
N ALA A 174 18.06 -7.19 -33.87
CA ALA A 174 18.63 -7.25 -35.23
C ALA A 174 17.54 -7.01 -36.31
N TYR A 175 17.01 -5.79 -36.37
CA TYR A 175 16.08 -5.35 -37.41
C TYR A 175 16.20 -3.85 -37.74
N GLY A 176 15.90 -3.49 -38.99
CA GLY A 176 15.88 -2.12 -39.45
C GLY A 176 17.27 -1.45 -39.40
N HIS A 177 17.35 -0.31 -38.73
CA HIS A 177 18.58 0.48 -38.61
C HIS A 177 19.50 0.06 -37.45
N PHE A 178 19.09 -0.89 -36.60
CA PHE A 178 19.91 -1.37 -35.49
C PHE A 178 20.75 -2.56 -35.98
N GLY A 179 22.07 -2.42 -35.97
CA GLY A 179 22.97 -3.31 -36.70
C GLY A 179 23.03 -4.73 -36.13
N ASN A 180 23.32 -5.72 -36.99
CA ASN A 180 23.64 -7.09 -36.56
C ASN A 180 24.83 -7.14 -35.57
N VAL A 181 25.74 -6.16 -35.67
CA VAL A 181 26.90 -5.99 -34.79
C VAL A 181 26.46 -5.46 -33.41
N ASP A 182 25.75 -4.33 -33.37
CA ASP A 182 25.19 -3.76 -32.14
C ASP A 182 24.28 -4.75 -31.40
N ALA A 183 23.42 -5.47 -32.12
CA ALA A 183 22.55 -6.50 -31.56
C ALA A 183 23.34 -7.69 -30.97
N GLY A 184 24.52 -7.99 -31.54
CA GLY A 184 25.47 -8.97 -31.00
C GLY A 184 26.12 -8.51 -29.69
N TYR A 185 26.59 -7.26 -29.64
CA TYR A 185 27.17 -6.67 -28.43
C TYR A 185 26.15 -6.43 -27.32
N LEU A 186 24.94 -6.00 -27.66
CA LEU A 186 23.81 -5.95 -26.75
C LEU A 186 23.51 -7.34 -26.16
N GLY A 187 23.62 -8.39 -26.97
CA GLY A 187 23.48 -9.76 -26.53
C GLY A 187 24.61 -10.26 -25.62
N SER A 188 25.87 -9.85 -25.84
CA SER A 188 26.97 -10.16 -24.92
C SER A 188 26.88 -9.37 -23.61
N ALA A 189 26.43 -8.12 -23.66
CA ALA A 189 26.12 -7.30 -22.49
C ALA A 189 24.99 -7.92 -21.65
N ILE A 190 23.93 -8.45 -22.27
CA ILE A 190 22.90 -9.25 -21.59
C ILE A 190 23.51 -10.48 -20.92
N ALA A 191 24.37 -11.24 -21.61
CA ALA A 191 24.98 -12.46 -21.06
C ALA A 191 25.86 -12.19 -19.83
N LEU A 192 26.69 -11.14 -19.88
CA LEU A 192 27.55 -10.67 -18.78
C LEU A 192 26.73 -10.12 -17.60
N SER A 193 25.61 -9.46 -17.89
CA SER A 193 24.82 -8.74 -16.88
C SER A 193 23.72 -9.60 -16.25
N ALA A 194 23.35 -10.74 -16.84
CA ALA A 194 22.22 -11.58 -16.45
C ALA A 194 22.18 -11.90 -14.94
N PHE A 195 23.31 -12.23 -14.33
CA PHE A 195 23.38 -12.57 -12.90
C PHE A 195 22.85 -11.46 -11.97
N THR A 196 22.87 -10.19 -12.41
CA THR A 196 22.35 -9.01 -11.68
C THR A 196 20.93 -9.20 -11.19
N LEU A 197 20.11 -9.97 -11.92
CA LEU A 197 18.72 -10.28 -11.58
C LEU A 197 18.56 -10.81 -10.15
N ILE A 198 19.49 -11.68 -9.72
CA ILE A 198 19.48 -12.36 -8.43
C ILE A 198 19.65 -11.35 -7.28
N PRO A 199 20.80 -10.64 -7.14
CA PRO A 199 21.00 -9.73 -6.01
C PRO A 199 20.10 -8.48 -6.12
N TYR A 200 19.76 -8.00 -7.32
CA TYR A 200 18.80 -6.91 -7.50
C TYR A 200 17.45 -7.24 -6.86
N THR A 201 16.90 -8.41 -7.17
CA THR A 201 15.58 -8.81 -6.64
C THR A 201 15.64 -9.15 -5.15
N VAL A 202 16.76 -9.68 -4.64
CA VAL A 202 17.00 -9.84 -3.20
C VAL A 202 17.03 -8.48 -2.48
N VAL A 203 17.72 -7.47 -3.04
CA VAL A 203 17.73 -6.10 -2.49
C VAL A 203 16.32 -5.50 -2.49
N LEU A 204 15.54 -5.66 -3.57
CA LEU A 204 14.14 -5.19 -3.60
C LEU A 204 13.29 -5.81 -2.47
N LEU A 205 13.48 -7.09 -2.18
CA LEU A 205 12.78 -7.79 -1.09
C LEU A 205 13.25 -7.32 0.30
N GLN A 206 14.56 -7.16 0.50
CA GLN A 206 15.14 -6.64 1.75
C GLN A 206 14.65 -5.21 2.06
N LEU A 207 14.71 -4.31 1.08
CA LEU A 207 14.23 -2.93 1.20
C LEU A 207 12.76 -2.88 1.64
N ARG A 208 11.93 -3.81 1.17
CA ARG A 208 10.50 -3.87 1.48
C ARG A 208 10.23 -4.31 2.92
N VAL A 209 11.07 -5.13 3.54
CA VAL A 209 10.98 -5.40 4.99
C VAL A 209 11.34 -4.15 5.80
N PHE A 210 12.38 -3.41 5.42
CA PHE A 210 12.72 -2.15 6.11
C PHE A 210 11.62 -1.07 5.95
N TYR A 211 10.99 -0.97 4.78
CA TYR A 211 9.83 -0.08 4.60
C TYR A 211 8.59 -0.54 5.38
N ALA A 212 8.34 -1.85 5.47
CA ALA A 212 7.25 -2.41 6.29
C ALA A 212 7.46 -2.22 7.82
N ARG A 213 8.69 -1.95 8.26
CA ARG A 213 9.05 -1.64 9.66
C ARG A 213 9.35 -0.15 9.91
N GLU A 214 8.94 0.74 9.01
CA GLU A 214 9.19 2.20 9.07
C GLU A 214 10.66 2.62 9.27
N GLN A 215 11.62 1.88 8.71
CA GLN A 215 13.05 2.17 8.79
C GLN A 215 13.63 2.73 7.47
N PRO A 216 13.30 3.96 7.03
CA PRO A 216 13.73 4.49 5.73
C PRO A 216 15.23 4.84 5.66
N TRP A 217 15.91 4.98 6.80
CA TRP A 217 17.35 5.29 6.85
C TRP A 217 18.24 4.06 6.56
N THR A 218 17.80 2.85 6.91
CA THR A 218 18.56 1.61 6.66
C THR A 218 18.77 1.33 5.15
N PRO A 219 17.75 1.51 4.27
CA PRO A 219 17.90 1.59 2.82
C PRO A 219 19.02 2.51 2.30
N ILE A 220 19.32 3.62 2.98
CA ILE A 220 20.34 4.59 2.52
C ILE A 220 21.74 3.96 2.59
N VAL A 221 22.03 3.20 3.65
CA VAL A 221 23.29 2.44 3.78
C VAL A 221 23.42 1.42 2.64
N ILE A 222 22.34 0.73 2.31
CA ILE A 222 22.31 -0.27 1.24
C ILE A 222 22.59 0.38 -0.13
N ILE A 223 21.90 1.47 -0.49
CA ILE A 223 22.13 2.15 -1.78
C ILE A 223 23.48 2.87 -1.85
N ALA A 224 24.01 3.36 -0.74
CA ALA A 224 25.36 3.93 -0.68
C ALA A 224 26.42 2.87 -0.99
N VAL A 225 26.32 1.67 -0.42
CA VAL A 225 27.22 0.54 -0.72
C VAL A 225 27.08 0.11 -2.18
N ILE A 226 25.84 -0.08 -2.66
CA ILE A 226 25.56 -0.44 -4.08
C ILE A 226 26.22 0.57 -5.02
N THR A 227 26.02 1.87 -4.76
CA THR A 227 26.51 2.96 -5.62
C THR A 227 28.04 3.06 -5.56
N THR A 228 28.65 2.91 -4.38
CA THR A 228 30.11 2.97 -4.22
C THR A 228 30.79 1.80 -4.94
N VAL A 229 30.30 0.58 -4.76
CA VAL A 229 30.84 -0.62 -5.44
C VAL A 229 30.57 -0.57 -6.94
N LYS A 230 29.39 -0.10 -7.37
CA LYS A 230 29.08 0.15 -8.79
C LYS A 230 30.07 1.13 -9.40
N ILE A 231 30.30 2.29 -8.78
CA ILE A 231 31.21 3.32 -9.30
C ILE A 231 32.64 2.78 -9.38
N ALA A 232 33.15 2.12 -8.33
CA ALA A 232 34.49 1.54 -8.33
C ALA A 232 34.67 0.48 -9.45
N ALA A 233 33.70 -0.42 -9.63
CA ALA A 233 33.74 -1.42 -10.71
C ALA A 233 33.58 -0.77 -12.11
N SER A 234 32.74 0.25 -12.23
CA SER A 234 32.53 0.98 -13.50
C SER A 234 33.80 1.72 -13.95
N LEU A 235 34.55 2.30 -13.01
CA LEU A 235 35.84 2.93 -13.28
C LEU A 235 36.93 1.91 -13.66
N ALA A 236 36.83 0.66 -13.18
CA ALA A 236 37.72 -0.41 -13.60
C ALA A 236 37.37 -1.00 -14.98
N ALA A 237 36.11 -0.91 -15.43
CA ALA A 237 35.65 -1.55 -16.67
C ALA A 237 36.45 -1.17 -17.94
N PRO A 238 36.82 0.11 -18.20
CA PRO A 238 37.66 0.49 -19.33
C PRO A 238 39.11 -0.02 -19.26
N HIS A 239 39.56 -0.50 -18.10
CA HIS A 239 40.89 -1.09 -17.89
C HIS A 239 40.87 -2.64 -17.91
N ILE A 240 39.70 -3.25 -18.09
CA ILE A 240 39.50 -4.71 -18.09
C ILE A 240 39.31 -5.27 -19.52
N THR A 241 38.98 -4.43 -20.51
CA THR A 241 38.83 -4.85 -21.90
C THR A 241 39.27 -3.77 -22.88
N ASP A 242 40.04 -4.17 -23.90
CA ASP A 242 40.48 -3.29 -25.00
C ASP A 242 39.38 -3.04 -26.05
N ASN A 243 38.23 -3.72 -25.97
CA ASN A 243 37.11 -3.52 -26.89
C ASN A 243 36.10 -2.51 -26.30
N PRO A 244 35.97 -1.29 -26.86
CA PRO A 244 35.07 -0.26 -26.33
C PRO A 244 33.60 -0.67 -26.30
N GLU A 245 33.14 -1.48 -27.24
CA GLU A 245 31.74 -1.90 -27.38
C GLU A 245 31.35 -2.90 -26.28
N LEU A 246 32.33 -3.64 -25.72
CA LEU A 246 32.11 -4.52 -24.57
C LEU A 246 32.06 -3.78 -23.23
N VAL A 247 32.56 -2.53 -23.14
CA VAL A 247 32.57 -1.74 -21.89
C VAL A 247 31.15 -1.54 -21.35
N ALA A 248 30.13 -1.41 -22.21
CA ALA A 248 28.73 -1.38 -21.81
C ALA A 248 28.25 -2.66 -21.10
N GLY A 249 28.79 -3.83 -21.49
CA GLY A 249 28.56 -5.11 -20.81
C GLY A 249 29.28 -5.21 -19.47
N TYR A 250 30.52 -4.73 -19.38
CA TYR A 250 31.25 -4.64 -18.10
C TYR A 250 30.63 -3.61 -17.14
N LEU A 251 29.97 -2.57 -17.66
CA LEU A 251 29.19 -1.62 -16.86
C LEU A 251 27.91 -2.25 -16.29
N GLY A 252 27.27 -3.15 -17.03
CA GLY A 252 26.17 -3.99 -16.54
C GLY A 252 26.62 -5.00 -15.47
N LEU A 253 27.77 -5.65 -15.65
CA LEU A 253 28.45 -6.46 -14.63
C LEU A 253 28.76 -5.63 -13.36
N SER A 254 29.25 -4.41 -13.52
CA SER A 254 29.54 -3.48 -12.41
C SER A 254 28.29 -3.12 -11.61
N ASN A 255 27.15 -2.95 -12.28
CA ASN A 255 25.84 -2.75 -11.66
C ASN A 255 25.42 -3.98 -10.82
N GLY A 256 25.65 -5.20 -11.33
CA GLY A 256 25.40 -6.45 -10.62
C GLY A 256 26.29 -6.68 -9.41
N LEU A 257 27.58 -6.31 -9.48
CA LEU A 257 28.49 -6.34 -8.34
C LEU A 257 28.07 -5.35 -7.24
N GLY A 258 27.60 -4.15 -7.64
CA GLY A 258 26.97 -3.19 -6.74
C GLY A 258 25.79 -3.80 -5.99
N PHE A 259 24.80 -4.36 -6.71
CA PHE A 259 23.66 -5.03 -6.08
C PHE A 259 24.05 -6.23 -5.22
N LEU A 260 25.08 -6.99 -5.57
CA LEU A 260 25.56 -8.12 -4.76
C LEU A 260 26.12 -7.64 -3.41
N ALA A 261 26.94 -6.59 -3.39
CA ALA A 261 27.40 -5.97 -2.15
C ALA A 261 26.22 -5.42 -1.33
N GLY A 262 25.24 -4.81 -1.99
CA GLY A 262 23.97 -4.38 -1.38
C GLY A 262 23.19 -5.53 -0.72
N ALA A 263 23.07 -6.67 -1.39
CA ALA A 263 22.35 -7.84 -0.89
C ALA A 263 23.05 -8.46 0.34
N ILE A 264 24.39 -8.45 0.36
CA ILE A 264 25.21 -8.93 1.48
C ILE A 264 25.05 -7.99 2.69
N VAL A 265 25.22 -6.67 2.49
CA VAL A 265 25.04 -5.68 3.57
C VAL A 265 23.59 -5.66 4.08
N GLY A 266 22.61 -5.72 3.18
CA GLY A 266 21.20 -5.83 3.52
C GLY A 266 20.87 -7.09 4.32
N TYR A 267 21.51 -8.23 4.02
CA TYR A 267 21.38 -9.46 4.82
C TYR A 267 21.88 -9.28 6.25
N TYR A 268 23.06 -8.68 6.45
CA TYR A 268 23.59 -8.41 7.80
C TYR A 268 22.74 -7.39 8.58
N LEU A 269 22.33 -6.29 7.93
CA LEU A 269 21.45 -5.30 8.54
C LEU A 269 20.10 -5.92 8.94
N LEU A 270 19.53 -6.78 8.09
CA LEU A 270 18.25 -7.43 8.34
C LEU A 270 18.34 -8.53 9.41
N ARG A 271 19.46 -9.25 9.48
CA ARG A 271 19.76 -10.18 10.59
C ARG A 271 19.81 -9.46 11.93
N ASN A 272 20.41 -8.27 11.97
CA ASN A 272 20.50 -7.47 13.18
C ASN A 272 19.13 -6.84 13.56
N ALA A 273 18.30 -6.50 12.58
CA ALA A 273 16.98 -5.91 12.78
C ALA A 273 15.86 -6.91 13.12
N LEU A 274 16.06 -8.22 12.90
CA LEU A 274 15.09 -9.29 13.15
C LEU A 274 15.57 -10.28 14.24
N ALA A 275 16.31 -9.80 15.23
CA ALA A 275 16.68 -10.61 16.40
C ALA A 275 15.42 -11.08 17.16
N PRO A 276 15.37 -12.31 17.72
CA PRO A 276 16.43 -12.89 18.56
C PRO A 276 17.61 -13.57 17.83
N PRO A 277 18.76 -13.80 18.51
CA PRO A 277 20.03 -14.17 17.85
C PRO A 277 20.10 -15.53 17.12
N GLY A 278 19.06 -16.37 17.21
CA GLY A 278 19.01 -17.71 16.60
C GLY A 278 18.25 -17.84 15.28
N GLY A 279 17.62 -16.76 14.79
CA GLY A 279 16.81 -16.81 13.57
C GLY A 279 17.62 -17.04 12.29
N HIS A 280 17.54 -18.24 11.70
CA HIS A 280 18.10 -18.52 10.38
C HIS A 280 17.22 -17.92 9.27
N LEU A 281 17.62 -16.74 8.76
CA LEU A 281 17.00 -16.05 7.60
C LEU A 281 16.79 -16.93 6.36
N LEU A 282 17.57 -18.01 6.22
CA LEU A 282 17.38 -19.07 5.24
C LEU A 282 17.52 -20.40 5.98
N GLU A 283 16.46 -21.21 5.98
CA GLU A 283 16.50 -22.58 6.49
C GLU A 283 17.55 -23.42 5.75
N VAL A 284 18.08 -24.47 6.40
CA VAL A 284 19.00 -25.44 5.75
C VAL A 284 18.36 -26.05 4.49
N VAL A 285 17.04 -26.26 4.49
CA VAL A 285 16.27 -26.73 3.32
C VAL A 285 16.26 -25.70 2.18
N ALA A 286 16.12 -24.41 2.51
CA ALA A 286 16.18 -23.33 1.53
C ALA A 286 17.59 -23.19 0.93
N VAL A 287 18.64 -23.22 1.76
CA VAL A 287 20.04 -23.19 1.30
C VAL A 287 20.36 -24.39 0.40
N ARG A 288 19.97 -25.61 0.80
CA ARG A 288 20.10 -26.83 -0.02
C ARG A 288 19.39 -26.68 -1.36
N THR A 289 18.17 -26.15 -1.37
CA THR A 289 17.37 -25.97 -2.59
C THR A 289 17.96 -24.92 -3.52
N ILE A 290 18.50 -23.81 -2.98
CA ILE A 290 19.22 -22.79 -3.77
C ILE A 290 20.48 -23.41 -4.39
N LEU A 291 21.31 -24.11 -3.61
CA LEU A 291 22.55 -24.73 -4.12
C LEU A 291 22.28 -25.82 -5.16
N VAL A 292 21.23 -26.63 -4.98
CA VAL A 292 20.71 -27.57 -5.99
C VAL A 292 20.28 -26.82 -7.26
N THR A 293 19.57 -25.69 -7.14
CA THR A 293 19.11 -24.92 -8.31
C THR A 293 20.28 -24.26 -9.05
N VAL A 294 21.29 -23.74 -8.33
CA VAL A 294 22.54 -23.22 -8.92
C VAL A 294 23.27 -24.32 -9.68
N THR A 295 23.53 -25.46 -9.05
CA THR A 295 24.24 -26.58 -9.70
C THR A 295 23.46 -27.17 -10.88
N ALA A 296 22.14 -27.30 -10.79
CA ALA A 296 21.27 -27.68 -11.90
C ALA A 296 21.34 -26.69 -13.07
N SER A 297 21.33 -25.39 -12.78
CA SER A 297 21.32 -24.34 -13.80
C SER A 297 22.68 -24.12 -14.46
N LEU A 298 23.77 -24.25 -13.70
CA LEU A 298 25.13 -24.29 -14.23
C LEU A 298 25.36 -25.52 -15.13
N LEU A 299 24.88 -26.70 -14.70
CA LEU A 299 24.97 -27.93 -15.50
C LEU A 299 24.14 -27.83 -16.80
N ALA A 300 22.88 -27.39 -16.70
CA ALA A 300 22.02 -27.19 -17.86
C ALA A 300 22.59 -26.14 -18.83
N GLY A 301 23.10 -25.02 -18.30
CA GLY A 301 23.73 -23.96 -19.09
C GLY A 301 25.03 -24.41 -19.77
N LEU A 302 25.88 -25.15 -19.06
CA LEU A 302 27.11 -25.71 -19.63
C LEU A 302 26.82 -26.72 -20.75
N ILE A 303 25.87 -27.65 -20.53
CA ILE A 303 25.46 -28.61 -21.56
C ILE A 303 24.86 -27.88 -22.77
N ALA A 304 23.97 -26.91 -22.54
CA ALA A 304 23.39 -26.12 -23.62
C ALA A 304 24.44 -25.33 -24.41
N HIS A 305 25.40 -24.69 -23.75
CA HIS A 305 26.51 -23.97 -24.39
C HIS A 305 27.43 -24.90 -25.21
N VAL A 306 27.71 -26.10 -24.70
CA VAL A 306 28.51 -27.12 -25.42
C VAL A 306 27.75 -27.62 -26.65
N VAL A 307 26.45 -27.93 -26.54
CA VAL A 307 25.62 -28.36 -27.67
C VAL A 307 25.45 -27.25 -28.71
N ASP A 308 25.25 -26.01 -28.28
CA ASP A 308 25.16 -24.81 -29.13
C ASP A 308 26.43 -24.60 -29.98
N ARG A 309 27.62 -24.75 -29.36
CA ARG A 309 28.91 -24.76 -30.08
C ARG A 309 29.04 -25.96 -31.02
N LEU A 310 28.79 -27.18 -30.55
CA LEU A 310 29.02 -28.41 -31.31
C LEU A 310 28.10 -28.53 -32.54
N MET A 311 26.83 -28.13 -32.42
CA MET A 311 25.90 -28.07 -33.55
C MET A 311 26.08 -26.80 -34.40
N GLY A 312 26.99 -25.89 -34.01
CA GLY A 312 27.27 -24.65 -34.73
C GLY A 312 26.07 -23.71 -34.80
N MET A 313 25.23 -23.67 -33.76
CA MET A 313 23.93 -22.95 -33.79
C MET A 313 24.06 -21.44 -34.01
N GLN A 314 25.24 -20.87 -33.74
CA GLN A 314 25.65 -19.52 -34.16
C GLN A 314 25.34 -19.25 -35.65
N ARG A 315 25.37 -20.28 -36.52
CA ARG A 315 25.02 -20.17 -37.95
C ARG A 315 23.54 -19.91 -38.19
N LEU A 316 22.63 -20.37 -37.33
CA LEU A 316 21.20 -20.05 -37.45
C LEU A 316 20.98 -18.55 -37.20
N THR A 317 21.65 -17.97 -36.20
CA THR A 317 21.68 -16.50 -35.99
C THR A 317 22.25 -15.78 -37.23
N GLY A 318 23.36 -16.27 -37.78
CA GLY A 318 24.04 -15.63 -38.93
C GLY A 318 23.26 -15.64 -40.24
N TYR A 319 22.58 -16.75 -40.58
CA TYR A 319 21.83 -16.87 -41.84
C TYR A 319 20.34 -16.53 -41.72
N GLY A 320 19.74 -16.71 -40.53
CA GLY A 320 18.31 -16.49 -40.28
C GLY A 320 17.98 -15.20 -39.53
N GLY A 321 18.97 -14.38 -39.18
CA GLY A 321 18.79 -13.13 -38.44
C GLY A 321 18.00 -13.33 -37.14
N GLY A 322 17.07 -12.41 -36.86
CA GLY A 322 16.20 -12.50 -35.68
C GLY A 322 15.37 -13.79 -35.61
N ALA A 323 14.84 -14.28 -36.73
CA ALA A 323 14.05 -15.52 -36.78
C ALA A 323 14.90 -16.77 -36.49
N GLY A 324 16.13 -16.83 -37.03
CA GLY A 324 17.10 -17.88 -36.73
C GLY A 324 17.55 -17.86 -35.27
N SER A 325 17.66 -16.67 -34.68
CA SER A 325 17.92 -16.51 -33.24
C SER A 325 16.75 -16.91 -32.35
N LEU A 326 15.49 -16.66 -32.73
CA LEU A 326 14.31 -17.19 -32.03
C LEU A 326 14.30 -18.73 -32.06
N LEU A 327 14.62 -19.35 -33.20
CA LEU A 327 14.72 -20.80 -33.30
C LEU A 327 15.86 -21.37 -32.44
N ARG A 328 17.01 -20.69 -32.39
CA ARG A 328 18.13 -21.03 -31.48
C ARG A 328 17.72 -20.94 -30.01
N LEU A 329 17.01 -19.90 -29.60
CA LEU A 329 16.49 -19.74 -28.23
C LEU A 329 15.47 -20.84 -27.88
N LEU A 330 14.61 -21.23 -28.83
CA LEU A 330 13.69 -22.35 -28.65
C LEU A 330 14.45 -23.68 -28.42
N VAL A 331 15.48 -23.96 -29.21
CA VAL A 331 16.32 -25.16 -29.06
C VAL A 331 17.06 -25.14 -27.71
N LEU A 332 17.65 -24.01 -27.31
CA LEU A 332 18.28 -23.85 -25.99
C LEU A 332 17.28 -24.10 -24.85
N ALA A 333 16.05 -23.60 -24.95
CA ALA A 333 15.00 -23.84 -23.95
C ALA A 333 14.58 -25.31 -23.88
N VAL A 334 14.43 -25.97 -25.05
CA VAL A 334 14.11 -27.41 -25.16
C VAL A 334 15.24 -28.30 -24.62
N ILE A 335 16.50 -27.86 -24.68
CA ILE A 335 17.63 -28.56 -24.04
C ILE A 335 17.66 -28.32 -22.53
N MET A 336 17.56 -27.05 -22.10
CA MET A 336 17.74 -26.70 -20.68
C MET A 336 16.57 -27.13 -19.79
N ALA A 337 15.32 -26.98 -20.22
CA ALA A 337 14.15 -27.22 -19.38
C ALA A 337 14.03 -28.69 -18.89
N PRO A 338 14.25 -29.73 -19.73
CA PRO A 338 14.26 -31.12 -19.27
C PRO A 338 15.40 -31.44 -18.29
N ILE A 339 16.58 -30.84 -18.48
CA ILE A 339 17.73 -31.02 -17.57
C ILE A 339 17.40 -30.41 -16.20
N LEU A 340 16.96 -29.15 -16.19
CA LEU A 340 16.52 -28.42 -14.99
C LEU A 340 15.45 -29.20 -14.23
N ALA A 341 14.36 -29.58 -14.92
CA ALA A 341 13.26 -30.33 -14.33
C ALA A 341 13.74 -31.68 -13.76
N THR A 342 14.56 -32.43 -14.51
CA THR A 342 15.06 -33.74 -14.07
C THR A 342 15.93 -33.63 -12.82
N VAL A 343 16.86 -32.66 -12.75
CA VAL A 343 17.74 -32.47 -11.59
C VAL A 343 16.95 -31.98 -10.38
N MET A 344 16.07 -30.98 -10.54
CA MET A 344 15.27 -30.44 -9.43
C MET A 344 14.27 -31.46 -8.87
N LEU A 345 13.65 -32.28 -9.73
CA LEU A 345 12.76 -33.36 -9.31
C LEU A 345 13.52 -34.50 -8.61
N ARG A 346 14.70 -34.91 -9.11
CA ARG A 346 15.55 -35.92 -8.43
C ARG A 346 16.08 -35.43 -7.09
N ALA A 347 16.47 -34.17 -6.98
CA ALA A 347 16.90 -33.56 -5.72
C ALA A 347 15.75 -33.37 -4.70
N GLN A 348 14.51 -33.65 -5.11
CA GLN A 348 13.28 -33.56 -4.32
C GLN A 348 12.89 -32.12 -3.93
N VAL A 349 13.15 -31.14 -4.80
CA VAL A 349 12.73 -29.75 -4.58
C VAL A 349 11.19 -29.67 -4.49
N PRO A 350 10.61 -29.21 -3.37
CA PRO A 350 9.15 -29.17 -3.18
C PRO A 350 8.42 -28.36 -4.25
N GLU A 351 8.97 -27.21 -4.61
CA GLU A 351 8.41 -26.28 -5.59
C GLU A 351 8.38 -26.90 -7.00
N ALA A 352 9.39 -27.67 -7.39
CA ALA A 352 9.43 -28.39 -8.66
C ALA A 352 8.38 -29.51 -8.72
N ARG A 353 8.12 -30.18 -7.59
CA ARG A 353 7.03 -31.16 -7.47
C ARG A 353 5.65 -30.51 -7.55
N ALA A 354 5.47 -29.36 -6.90
CA ALA A 354 4.23 -28.58 -6.96
C ALA A 354 3.95 -28.08 -8.40
N ALA A 355 4.96 -27.54 -9.08
CA ALA A 355 4.87 -27.13 -10.48
C ALA A 355 4.52 -28.31 -11.40
N LEU A 356 5.17 -29.47 -11.24
CA LEU A 356 4.83 -30.68 -12.00
C LEU A 356 3.39 -31.16 -11.73
N ALA A 357 2.92 -31.07 -10.48
CA ALA A 357 1.54 -31.43 -10.12
C ALA A 357 0.52 -30.48 -10.76
N ALA A 358 0.78 -29.17 -10.75
CA ALA A 358 -0.07 -28.18 -11.43
C ALA A 358 -0.08 -28.40 -12.95
N PHE A 359 1.08 -28.62 -13.56
CA PHE A 359 1.22 -28.88 -15.00
C PHE A 359 0.50 -30.18 -15.43
N ARG A 360 0.57 -31.24 -14.61
CA ARG A 360 -0.19 -32.49 -14.83
C ARG A 360 -1.70 -32.29 -14.74
N ARG A 361 -2.20 -31.46 -13.81
CA ARG A 361 -3.63 -31.10 -13.74
C ARG A 361 -4.06 -30.30 -14.98
N TRP A 362 -3.24 -29.35 -15.42
CA TRP A 362 -3.52 -28.52 -16.58
C TRP A 362 -3.57 -29.32 -17.89
N MET A 363 -2.60 -30.21 -18.14
CA MET A 363 -2.65 -31.13 -19.29
C MET A 363 -3.72 -32.23 -19.16
N GLY A 364 -4.20 -32.53 -17.95
CA GLY A 364 -5.19 -33.57 -17.67
C GLY A 364 -6.65 -33.11 -17.68
N ALA A 365 -6.94 -31.92 -18.23
CA ALA A 365 -8.22 -31.24 -18.04
C ALA A 365 -9.36 -31.78 -18.95
N ARG A 366 -10.02 -32.87 -18.52
CA ARG A 366 -11.48 -33.11 -18.70
C ARG A 366 -11.98 -34.37 -17.96
N PRO A 367 -12.56 -34.23 -16.76
CA PRO A 367 -13.70 -35.07 -16.38
C PRO A 367 -14.94 -34.53 -17.11
N ALA A 368 -15.54 -35.33 -17.98
CA ALA A 368 -16.87 -35.06 -18.50
C ALA A 368 -17.92 -35.67 -17.56
N GLY A 369 -19.03 -34.97 -17.31
CA GLY A 369 -20.18 -35.53 -16.56
C GLY A 369 -20.32 -35.06 -15.11
N GLU A 370 -20.35 -33.75 -14.86
CA GLU A 370 -20.91 -33.21 -13.60
C GLU A 370 -22.45 -33.26 -13.65
N SER A 371 -23.01 -34.46 -13.77
CA SER A 371 -24.42 -34.68 -14.09
C SER A 371 -25.04 -35.92 -13.42
N SER A 372 -24.65 -36.23 -12.19
CA SER A 372 -25.36 -37.19 -11.32
C SER A 372 -25.11 -36.94 -9.83
N ARG A 373 -26.03 -36.22 -9.16
CA ARG A 373 -26.18 -36.35 -7.71
C ARG A 373 -26.72 -37.75 -7.42
N GLN A 374 -25.87 -38.67 -6.98
CA GLN A 374 -26.32 -39.97 -6.51
C GLN A 374 -26.76 -39.87 -5.05
N PRO A 375 -28.01 -40.23 -4.69
CA PRO A 375 -28.48 -40.11 -3.31
C PRO A 375 -27.80 -41.13 -2.41
N VAL A 376 -27.33 -40.69 -1.25
CA VAL A 376 -26.79 -41.58 -0.21
C VAL A 376 -27.94 -42.39 0.38
N ALA A 377 -27.89 -43.72 0.20
CA ALA A 377 -28.86 -44.63 0.79
C ALA A 377 -28.68 -44.74 2.31
N PRO A 378 -29.76 -44.92 3.09
CA PRO A 378 -29.66 -45.11 4.54
C PRO A 378 -28.99 -46.46 4.89
N PRO A 379 -28.23 -46.55 5.99
CA PRO A 379 -27.66 -47.82 6.44
C PRO A 379 -28.76 -48.79 6.92
N PRO A 380 -28.61 -50.11 6.68
CA PRO A 380 -29.62 -51.09 7.05
C PRO A 380 -29.66 -51.32 8.57
N ALA A 381 -30.86 -51.53 9.10
CA ALA A 381 -31.07 -51.72 10.53
C ALA A 381 -30.83 -53.18 10.99
N GLY A 382 -30.00 -53.33 12.02
CA GLY A 382 -30.15 -54.32 13.09
C GLY A 382 -29.93 -55.81 12.80
N ARG A 383 -28.87 -56.38 13.39
CA ARG A 383 -28.91 -57.73 13.98
C ARG A 383 -28.22 -57.72 15.35
N MET A 384 -28.93 -58.22 16.36
CA MET A 384 -28.37 -58.50 17.69
C MET A 384 -27.74 -59.90 17.68
N HIS A 385 -26.66 -60.09 18.44
CA HIS A 385 -26.43 -61.30 19.25
C HIS A 385 -25.40 -61.01 20.37
N PRO A 386 -25.31 -61.83 21.43
CA PRO A 386 -25.14 -61.28 22.78
C PRO A 386 -23.85 -61.67 23.53
N LEU A 387 -23.62 -60.96 24.64
CA LEU A 387 -22.79 -61.25 25.82
C LEU A 387 -21.52 -62.12 25.66
N GLY A 388 -20.37 -61.52 25.96
CA GLY A 388 -19.16 -62.19 26.42
C GLY A 388 -18.31 -61.24 27.28
N SER A 389 -17.85 -61.70 28.45
CA SER A 389 -17.07 -60.90 29.43
C SER A 389 -15.67 -61.54 29.65
N PRO A 390 -14.74 -61.04 30.50
CA PRO A 390 -13.44 -60.62 29.98
C PRO A 390 -12.19 -61.33 30.55
N ALA A 391 -11.18 -61.51 29.70
CA ALA A 391 -9.80 -61.94 30.05
C ALA A 391 -8.87 -61.75 28.83
N SER A 392 -7.53 -61.72 28.92
CA SER A 392 -6.59 -61.26 29.98
C SER A 392 -5.13 -61.26 29.42
N VAL A 393 -4.16 -60.76 30.19
CA VAL A 393 -2.71 -61.10 30.17
C VAL A 393 -1.90 -60.99 28.85
N ALA A 394 -1.10 -59.89 28.79
CA ALA A 394 0.36 -59.80 28.56
C ALA A 394 1.12 -60.52 27.40
N GLY A 395 2.26 -59.91 27.04
CA GLY A 395 3.28 -60.43 26.11
C GLY A 395 3.08 -59.97 24.65
N GLY A 396 4.14 -59.78 23.85
CA GLY A 396 5.57 -59.82 24.15
C GLY A 396 6.42 -59.78 22.87
N GLU A 397 7.26 -58.75 22.74
CA GLU A 397 8.46 -58.58 21.89
C GLU A 397 8.56 -59.07 20.41
N ALA A 398 9.12 -58.15 19.61
CA ALA A 398 10.12 -58.37 18.55
C ALA A 398 9.77 -58.89 17.12
N VAL A 399 9.84 -57.93 16.19
CA VAL A 399 10.61 -57.96 14.91
C VAL A 399 10.25 -58.96 13.79
N GLY A 400 9.93 -58.42 12.60
CA GLY A 400 10.52 -58.94 11.35
C GLY A 400 9.66 -59.05 10.09
N ALA A 401 9.44 -57.93 9.37
CA ALA A 401 9.18 -57.83 7.91
C ALA A 401 7.96 -58.59 7.29
N ASP A 402 7.31 -58.16 6.19
CA ASP A 402 7.50 -56.96 5.36
C ASP A 402 6.17 -56.51 4.69
N GLN A 403 6.15 -55.31 4.12
CA GLN A 403 5.25 -54.82 3.04
C GLN A 403 3.72 -55.13 3.09
N LEU A 404 2.89 -54.09 3.30
CA LEU A 404 2.10 -53.47 2.21
C LEU A 404 1.29 -52.22 2.69
N PHE A 405 0.86 -51.41 1.72
CA PHE A 405 -0.02 -50.21 1.84
C PHE A 405 0.45 -49.06 2.76
N ARG A 406 1.22 -48.14 2.17
CA ARG A 406 1.10 -46.70 2.46
C ARG A 406 0.15 -46.04 1.46
N SER A 407 -0.55 -45.00 1.92
CA SER A 407 -1.12 -43.95 1.07
C SER A 407 -0.79 -42.59 1.73
N ASP A 408 -0.41 -41.61 0.91
CA ASP A 408 0.31 -40.43 1.41
C ASP A 408 -0.62 -39.30 1.90
N ALA A 409 -0.31 -38.75 3.08
CA ALA A 409 -0.85 -37.47 3.55
C ALA A 409 0.12 -36.32 3.22
N VAL A 410 -0.42 -35.18 2.79
CA VAL A 410 0.36 -34.01 2.37
C VAL A 410 0.72 -33.13 3.58
N PRO A 411 1.98 -32.69 3.74
CA PRO A 411 2.37 -31.89 4.90
C PRO A 411 1.93 -30.42 4.79
N TYR A 412 0.99 -30.02 5.66
CA TYR A 412 0.83 -28.64 6.12
C TYR A 412 1.12 -28.60 7.63
N PRO A 413 1.89 -27.63 8.14
CA PRO A 413 2.05 -27.43 9.58
C PRO A 413 0.87 -26.64 10.14
N GLU A 414 -0.22 -27.32 10.50
CA GLU A 414 -1.19 -26.74 11.43
C GLU A 414 -0.59 -26.72 12.84
N GLN A 415 -0.35 -25.53 13.37
CA GLN A 415 0.30 -25.34 14.66
C GLN A 415 -0.70 -25.52 15.82
N ARG A 416 -0.99 -26.78 16.16
CA ARG A 416 -1.86 -27.16 17.30
C ARG A 416 -1.26 -26.72 18.64
N ASN A 417 -1.63 -25.53 19.11
CA ASN A 417 -1.47 -25.15 20.51
C ASN A 417 -2.56 -25.81 21.36
N SER A 418 -2.41 -27.11 21.61
CA SER A 418 -3.24 -27.88 22.55
C SER A 418 -2.36 -28.55 23.60
N SER A 419 -1.81 -27.75 24.51
CA SER A 419 -0.97 -28.23 25.62
C SER A 419 -1.84 -28.89 26.70
N THR A 420 -1.67 -30.20 26.89
CA THR A 420 -2.29 -30.95 28.00
C THR A 420 -1.81 -30.43 29.35
N PRO A 421 -2.69 -30.25 30.36
CA PRO A 421 -2.27 -29.89 31.71
C PRO A 421 -1.57 -31.07 32.39
N ALA A 422 -0.27 -30.94 32.67
CA ALA A 422 0.43 -31.79 33.62
C ALA A 422 0.13 -31.32 35.05
N GLY A 423 0.03 -32.26 36.01
CA GLY A 423 -0.44 -31.95 37.37
C GLY A 423 0.54 -31.14 38.22
N TYR A 424 0.00 -30.24 39.05
CA TYR A 424 0.73 -29.53 40.09
C TYR A 424 1.02 -30.42 41.32
N PRO A 425 2.24 -30.38 41.87
CA PRO A 425 2.49 -30.59 43.29
C PRO A 425 2.59 -29.24 44.04
N VAL A 426 2.02 -29.19 45.24
CA VAL A 426 1.99 -27.98 46.12
C VAL A 426 3.34 -27.75 46.81
N ARG A 427 3.72 -26.48 47.04
CA ARG A 427 4.62 -26.11 48.14
C ARG A 427 4.42 -24.69 48.66
N GLU A 428 4.86 -24.47 49.90
CA GLU A 428 4.43 -23.39 50.82
C GLU A 428 5.29 -22.10 50.75
N PRO A 429 4.80 -20.96 51.28
CA PRO A 429 5.45 -19.65 51.14
C PRO A 429 6.48 -19.33 52.25
N ILE A 430 7.59 -18.66 51.89
CA ILE A 430 8.57 -18.14 52.86
C ILE A 430 8.97 -16.68 52.58
N ARG A 431 8.62 -15.84 53.57
CA ARG A 431 9.10 -14.51 54.01
C ARG A 431 10.07 -13.65 53.16
N HIS A 432 9.82 -12.33 53.23
CA HIS A 432 10.70 -11.24 52.81
C HIS A 432 12.06 -11.18 53.53
N GLY A 433 13.06 -10.65 52.82
CA GLY A 433 14.24 -9.97 53.35
C GLY A 433 14.56 -8.72 52.50
N PRO A 434 15.22 -7.68 53.03
CA PRO A 434 15.33 -6.38 52.37
C PRO A 434 16.52 -6.26 51.38
N PRO A 435 16.38 -5.50 50.27
CA PRO A 435 17.51 -5.19 49.39
C PRO A 435 18.38 -4.05 49.97
N GLN A 436 19.71 -4.18 49.87
CA GLN A 436 20.64 -3.09 50.17
C GLN A 436 20.70 -2.04 49.06
N GLN A 437 21.07 -0.82 49.43
CA GLN A 437 21.23 0.31 48.51
C GLN A 437 22.55 0.23 47.74
N VAL A 438 22.48 0.46 46.43
CA VAL A 438 23.57 1.07 45.65
C VAL A 438 22.96 2.20 44.83
N ALA A 439 23.53 3.39 44.90
CA ALA A 439 23.01 4.58 44.21
C ALA A 439 23.49 4.65 42.76
N GLY A 440 22.62 5.09 41.84
CA GLY A 440 22.90 5.09 40.40
C GLY A 440 21.84 5.85 39.57
N GLU A 441 21.67 7.14 39.88
CA GLU A 441 20.99 8.18 39.07
C GLU A 441 19.53 7.97 38.57
N ARG A 442 18.63 8.76 39.18
CA ARG A 442 17.59 9.61 38.56
C ARG A 442 16.92 9.10 37.25
N MET A 443 15.67 8.64 37.32
CA MET A 443 14.44 9.48 37.29
C MET A 443 14.13 10.13 35.92
N GLY A 444 12.96 9.95 35.31
CA GLY A 444 11.83 9.06 35.66
C GLY A 444 10.48 9.54 35.09
N LYS A 445 9.53 8.60 34.97
CA LYS A 445 8.11 8.76 34.58
C LYS A 445 7.80 9.36 33.19
N GLY A 446 7.01 8.61 32.41
CA GLY A 446 6.21 9.17 31.32
C GLY A 446 4.93 9.87 31.83
N PRO A 447 4.13 10.43 30.92
CA PRO A 447 2.92 9.78 30.39
C PRO A 447 3.26 9.00 29.10
N GLY A 448 2.40 8.17 28.52
CA GLY A 448 0.98 7.89 28.75
C GLY A 448 0.33 7.58 27.38
N MET A 449 -0.69 6.73 27.34
CA MET A 449 -1.26 6.16 26.11
C MET A 449 -1.70 7.22 25.07
N THR A 450 -1.36 6.99 23.78
CA THR A 450 -2.20 7.32 22.62
C THR A 450 -1.82 6.41 21.44
N ASP A 451 -2.76 5.61 20.96
CA ASP A 451 -2.66 4.82 19.73
C ASP A 451 -2.78 5.69 18.45
N GLY A 452 -2.62 5.13 17.25
CA GLY A 452 -2.87 5.91 16.02
C GLY A 452 -2.26 5.44 14.70
N SER A 453 -2.66 4.24 14.25
CA SER A 453 -2.80 3.75 12.86
C SER A 453 -2.23 4.55 11.65
N ALA A 454 -1.47 3.79 10.83
CA ALA A 454 -1.69 3.55 9.39
C ALA A 454 -1.22 4.51 8.27
N GLU A 455 -0.50 3.89 7.31
CA GLU A 455 -0.71 3.95 5.83
C GLU A 455 -0.44 5.26 5.03
N SER A 456 -0.25 5.25 3.70
CA SER A 456 -0.24 4.20 2.66
C SER A 456 0.88 4.44 1.61
N SER A 457 0.97 3.62 0.56
CA SER A 457 2.01 3.69 -0.49
C SER A 457 1.45 3.78 -1.92
N SER A 458 2.28 4.21 -2.89
CA SER A 458 1.92 4.14 -4.31
C SER A 458 3.11 3.69 -5.19
N ALA A 459 3.07 2.44 -5.66
CA ALA A 459 3.89 1.96 -6.77
C ALA A 459 2.99 1.74 -8.00
N LYS A 460 3.48 2.03 -9.21
CA LYS A 460 2.65 2.05 -10.42
C LYS A 460 2.57 0.65 -11.05
N ALA A 461 1.35 0.19 -11.34
CA ALA A 461 1.08 -1.14 -11.88
C ALA A 461 1.13 -1.18 -13.41
N ALA A 462 1.31 -2.39 -13.94
CA ALA A 462 0.95 -2.80 -15.30
C ALA A 462 0.16 -4.12 -15.20
N SER A 463 -0.84 -4.30 -16.05
CA SER A 463 -1.66 -5.52 -16.14
C SER A 463 -2.23 -5.65 -17.55
N ASP A 464 -2.15 -6.85 -18.11
CA ASP A 464 -2.42 -7.11 -19.54
C ASP A 464 -3.90 -7.09 -19.91
N ALA A 465 -4.15 -7.06 -21.22
CA ALA A 465 -5.45 -7.37 -21.82
C ALA A 465 -5.44 -8.79 -22.40
N ALA A 466 -6.58 -9.48 -22.32
CA ALA A 466 -6.84 -10.76 -22.97
C ALA A 466 -8.11 -10.67 -23.83
N SER A 467 -8.21 -11.50 -24.87
CA SER A 467 -9.24 -11.34 -25.91
C SER A 467 -9.81 -12.67 -26.42
N SER A 468 -11.08 -12.61 -26.86
CA SER A 468 -11.77 -13.49 -27.82
C SER A 468 -12.46 -14.77 -27.29
N PRO A 469 -13.51 -15.30 -27.97
CA PRO A 469 -14.50 -14.62 -28.86
C PRO A 469 -15.98 -15.14 -28.74
N ALA A 470 -16.87 -14.61 -29.61
CA ALA A 470 -18.10 -15.24 -30.17
C ALA A 470 -19.37 -15.33 -29.27
N VAL A 471 -20.63 -15.33 -29.77
CA VAL A 471 -21.25 -15.06 -31.11
C VAL A 471 -22.78 -14.80 -30.94
N ASP A 472 -23.40 -14.03 -31.84
CA ASP A 472 -24.86 -13.80 -32.07
C ASP A 472 -25.72 -13.26 -30.89
N ASP A 473 -26.89 -12.61 -31.07
CA ASP A 473 -27.83 -12.61 -32.22
C ASP A 473 -28.34 -11.19 -32.61
N GLY A 474 -29.21 -11.12 -33.64
CA GLY A 474 -29.48 -9.97 -34.53
C GLY A 474 -30.57 -8.91 -34.17
N PRO A 475 -31.01 -8.07 -35.16
CA PRO A 475 -31.26 -6.63 -34.89
C PRO A 475 -32.61 -6.03 -35.37
N VAL A 476 -33.05 -4.90 -34.78
CA VAL A 476 -34.15 -4.04 -35.30
C VAL A 476 -33.93 -2.54 -35.05
N LEU A 477 -34.26 -1.70 -36.05
CA LEU A 477 -34.38 -0.23 -36.08
C LEU A 477 -35.37 0.13 -37.24
N PRO A 478 -35.87 1.37 -37.43
CA PRO A 478 -36.24 2.47 -36.50
C PRO A 478 -37.58 3.19 -36.88
N ARG A 479 -37.90 4.35 -36.23
CA ARG A 479 -38.80 5.46 -36.70
C ARG A 479 -40.32 5.17 -36.82
N GLU A 480 -41.28 6.14 -36.88
CA GLU A 480 -41.42 7.59 -36.55
C GLU A 480 -42.93 7.97 -36.57
N ARG A 481 -43.38 9.07 -35.90
CA ARG A 481 -44.26 10.19 -36.40
C ARG A 481 -45.13 10.93 -35.35
N GLU A 482 -45.15 12.27 -35.49
CA GLU A 482 -46.29 13.26 -35.47
C GLU A 482 -47.46 13.13 -34.44
N GLY A 483 -48.04 14.19 -33.82
CA GLY A 483 -47.83 15.66 -33.86
C GLY A 483 -48.97 16.48 -33.18
N VAL A 484 -49.01 17.83 -33.37
CA VAL A 484 -50.12 18.81 -33.08
C VAL A 484 -50.14 19.57 -31.71
N SER A 485 -50.57 20.86 -31.72
CA SER A 485 -50.65 21.91 -30.64
C SER A 485 -51.55 23.11 -31.13
N PRO A 486 -51.66 24.38 -30.62
CA PRO A 486 -51.03 25.14 -29.48
C PRO A 486 -51.96 26.11 -28.66
N SER A 487 -51.40 26.99 -27.79
CA SER A 487 -51.98 28.25 -27.18
C SER A 487 -50.89 29.00 -26.34
N GLY A 488 -50.97 30.26 -25.84
CA GLY A 488 -51.92 31.41 -25.93
C GLY A 488 -52.54 31.79 -24.56
N GLY A 489 -52.46 33.01 -23.95
CA GLY A 489 -51.82 34.33 -24.20
C GLY A 489 -51.64 35.13 -22.85
N VAL A 490 -50.98 36.30 -22.65
CA VAL A 490 -50.62 37.53 -23.44
C VAL A 490 -51.73 38.63 -23.39
N PRO A 491 -51.50 39.98 -23.19
CA PRO A 491 -50.26 40.80 -23.32
C PRO A 491 -49.74 41.71 -22.11
N PRO A 492 -50.00 43.06 -21.88
CA PRO A 492 -48.97 44.04 -21.38
C PRO A 492 -49.49 45.08 -20.31
N PRO A 493 -48.98 46.35 -20.08
CA PRO A 493 -47.72 47.05 -20.49
C PRO A 493 -46.95 47.93 -19.43
N ARG A 494 -45.63 48.07 -19.67
CA ARG A 494 -44.66 49.22 -19.50
C ARG A 494 -44.89 50.42 -18.54
N ALA A 495 -43.79 50.82 -17.85
CA ALA A 495 -43.18 52.17 -17.88
C ALA A 495 -41.72 52.20 -17.34
N VAL A 496 -40.84 53.09 -17.86
CA VAL A 496 -39.49 53.44 -17.32
C VAL A 496 -39.12 54.87 -17.76
N PRO A 497 -38.59 55.74 -16.87
CA PRO A 497 -37.26 56.37 -17.09
C PRO A 497 -36.50 56.70 -15.75
N SER A 498 -35.35 57.39 -15.72
CA SER A 498 -34.01 57.01 -16.24
C SER A 498 -32.93 58.06 -15.85
N GLN A 499 -31.65 57.64 -15.65
CA GLN A 499 -30.41 58.48 -15.62
C GLN A 499 -30.22 59.46 -14.42
N ALA A 500 -29.01 59.94 -14.05
CA ALA A 500 -27.61 59.51 -14.25
C ALA A 500 -26.66 60.28 -13.29
N GLY A 501 -25.39 59.85 -13.12
CA GLY A 501 -24.36 60.67 -12.43
C GLY A 501 -23.08 59.93 -12.01
N ALA A 502 -21.93 60.57 -12.23
CA ALA A 502 -20.57 60.21 -11.78
C ALA A 502 -19.78 61.54 -11.57
N PRO A 503 -18.52 61.61 -11.05
CA PRO A 503 -17.54 60.53 -10.80
C PRO A 503 -16.73 60.69 -9.46
N ALA A 504 -15.53 60.08 -9.42
CA ALA A 504 -14.32 60.41 -8.63
C ALA A 504 -13.87 59.46 -7.48
N ARG A 505 -12.53 59.44 -7.31
CA ARG A 505 -11.67 58.85 -6.26
C ARG A 505 -10.81 60.02 -5.68
N PRO A 506 -9.95 59.91 -4.63
CA PRO A 506 -9.42 58.71 -3.93
C PRO A 506 -9.30 58.82 -2.38
N ALA A 507 -8.59 57.84 -1.79
CA ALA A 507 -7.61 57.97 -0.67
C ALA A 507 -7.86 57.26 0.68
N SER A 508 -6.75 56.73 1.23
CA SER A 508 -6.36 56.56 2.65
C SER A 508 -7.26 55.87 3.69
N SER A 509 -6.79 54.71 4.17
CA SER A 509 -6.85 54.23 5.58
C SER A 509 -6.10 55.22 6.54
N PRO A 510 -6.17 55.14 7.89
CA PRO A 510 -6.42 53.94 8.72
C PRO A 510 -7.17 54.12 10.08
N ALA A 511 -7.15 53.03 10.88
CA ALA A 511 -7.11 52.97 12.37
C ALA A 511 -8.41 52.74 13.19
N VAL A 512 -8.40 51.60 13.91
CA VAL A 512 -8.69 51.36 15.36
C VAL A 512 -10.10 51.65 15.95
N ASP A 513 -10.62 50.62 16.63
CA ASP A 513 -11.59 50.51 17.74
C ASP A 513 -12.58 51.66 18.06
N ASP A 514 -13.88 51.35 18.19
CA ASP A 514 -14.51 51.16 19.51
C ASP A 514 -15.90 50.44 19.46
N PHE A 515 -16.61 50.41 20.59
CA PHE A 515 -17.78 49.62 21.04
C PHE A 515 -19.13 49.58 20.26
N GLN A 516 -19.95 48.62 20.73
CA GLN A 516 -21.42 48.35 20.62
C GLN A 516 -22.39 49.57 20.67
N PRO A 517 -23.75 49.44 20.44
CA PRO A 517 -24.68 48.30 20.63
C PRO A 517 -25.56 48.00 19.36
N ASP A 518 -26.85 47.54 19.32
CA ASP A 518 -27.94 47.35 20.30
C ASP A 518 -29.09 46.41 19.80
N ILE A 519 -30.08 46.07 20.65
CA ILE A 519 -31.33 45.33 20.30
C ILE A 519 -32.58 45.91 21.05
N PRO A 520 -33.69 46.26 20.36
CA PRO A 520 -34.95 46.77 20.95
C PRO A 520 -36.08 45.68 21.06
N PRO A 521 -37.26 45.91 21.70
CA PRO A 521 -37.70 45.10 22.88
C PRO A 521 -39.09 44.41 22.67
N ASP A 522 -39.75 43.71 23.61
CA ASP A 522 -40.52 44.12 24.83
C ASP A 522 -41.38 42.89 25.30
N LEU A 523 -42.26 42.91 26.33
CA LEU A 523 -42.08 43.11 27.78
C LEU A 523 -43.40 42.78 28.54
N GLN A 524 -43.37 41.93 29.60
CA GLN A 524 -44.27 41.85 30.80
C GLN A 524 -44.04 40.49 31.53
N VAL A 525 -43.56 40.36 32.79
CA VAL A 525 -43.89 40.95 34.13
C VAL A 525 -45.12 40.26 34.77
N GLY A 526 -45.12 39.82 36.04
CA GLY A 526 -44.13 39.81 37.16
C GLY A 526 -44.83 39.31 38.45
N THR A 527 -44.38 39.38 39.72
CA THR A 527 -43.13 39.75 40.47
C THR A 527 -43.36 39.23 41.93
N VAL A 528 -42.50 39.04 42.94
CA VAL A 528 -41.10 39.37 43.38
C VAL A 528 -40.51 38.05 44.02
N ALA A 529 -39.46 37.89 44.87
CA ALA A 529 -38.43 38.63 45.65
C ALA A 529 -37.21 37.65 45.83
N ALA A 530 -35.94 37.98 46.10
CA ALA A 530 -35.23 38.97 46.96
C ALA A 530 -35.00 38.46 48.42
N THR A 531 -33.79 38.54 49.04
CA THR A 531 -32.56 39.34 48.74
C THR A 531 -31.24 38.58 49.08
N GLU A 532 -30.09 39.27 49.18
CA GLU A 532 -28.73 38.82 48.79
C GLU A 532 -27.74 38.35 49.92
N THR A 533 -26.52 38.01 49.46
CA THR A 533 -25.20 37.54 49.97
C THR A 533 -24.52 38.30 51.16
N PRO A 534 -23.21 38.09 51.59
CA PRO A 534 -22.13 37.17 51.13
C PRO A 534 -21.43 36.13 52.12
N PRO A 535 -20.27 36.33 52.84
CA PRO A 535 -19.14 35.34 52.78
C PRO A 535 -18.40 34.93 54.11
N HIS A 536 -17.36 34.06 53.96
CA HIS A 536 -16.30 33.63 54.92
C HIS A 536 -16.72 32.71 56.10
N SER A 537 -15.87 31.91 56.78
CA SER A 537 -14.55 31.27 56.53
C SER A 537 -14.29 30.15 57.59
N ASN A 538 -13.17 29.41 57.52
CA ASN A 538 -12.78 28.35 58.48
C ASN A 538 -12.87 28.75 59.98
N GLY A 539 -13.31 27.82 60.86
CA GLY A 539 -13.02 27.88 62.31
C GLY A 539 -13.97 27.12 63.25
N ASP A 540 -13.49 26.03 63.86
CA ASP A 540 -13.86 25.56 65.21
C ASP A 540 -13.24 26.50 66.29
N PRO A 541 -13.55 26.42 67.63
CA PRO A 541 -14.45 25.53 68.39
C PRO A 541 -15.32 26.21 69.51
N ALA A 542 -15.96 25.37 70.35
CA ALA A 542 -16.04 25.44 71.84
C ALA A 542 -17.25 26.08 72.60
N GLY A 543 -17.54 25.47 73.78
CA GLY A 543 -18.52 25.88 74.81
C GLY A 543 -19.54 24.75 75.14
N ALA A 544 -19.33 23.76 76.03
CA ALA A 544 -18.88 23.71 77.45
C ALA A 544 -19.95 24.20 78.47
N PRO A 545 -19.97 23.77 79.77
CA PRO A 545 -19.18 22.75 80.51
C PRO A 545 -20.06 21.58 81.08
N GLY A 546 -19.58 20.38 81.46
CA GLY A 546 -18.72 19.98 82.61
C GLY A 546 -19.55 19.26 83.72
N PRO A 547 -19.00 18.59 84.77
CA PRO A 547 -17.62 18.13 85.03
C PRO A 547 -17.46 16.63 85.47
N GLU A 548 -16.21 16.12 85.40
CA GLU A 548 -15.42 15.15 86.23
C GLU A 548 -16.01 14.24 87.37
N PRO A 549 -15.26 13.22 87.91
CA PRO A 549 -13.98 12.59 87.45
C PRO A 549 -13.82 11.04 87.63
N MET A 550 -12.89 10.42 86.86
CA MET A 550 -11.89 9.34 87.21
C MET A 550 -12.34 7.97 87.83
N PRO A 551 -11.55 6.85 87.74
CA PRO A 551 -10.10 6.74 87.51
C PRO A 551 -9.64 5.73 86.41
N PHE A 552 -8.34 5.39 86.44
CA PHE A 552 -7.55 4.57 85.50
C PHE A 552 -7.45 3.06 85.88
N ASP A 553 -6.72 2.31 85.03
CA ASP A 553 -6.12 0.95 85.16
C ASP A 553 -6.85 -0.17 84.39
N ASP A 554 -6.21 -1.19 83.82
CA ASP A 554 -4.83 -1.34 83.24
C ASP A 554 -4.88 -2.54 82.23
N ALA A 555 -3.75 -3.00 81.69
CA ALA A 555 -3.64 -4.03 80.66
C ALA A 555 -4.21 -5.43 81.01
N GLY A 556 -4.68 -6.20 80.01
CA GLY A 556 -4.76 -7.67 80.13
C GLY A 556 -5.66 -8.45 79.15
N ASP A 557 -5.01 -9.38 78.44
CA ASP A 557 -5.52 -10.72 78.06
C ASP A 557 -6.70 -10.96 77.08
N THR A 558 -6.83 -12.25 76.72
CA THR A 558 -7.52 -12.79 75.54
C THR A 558 -8.72 -13.68 75.88
N ILE A 559 -9.78 -13.56 75.09
CA ILE A 559 -10.89 -14.51 74.79
C ILE A 559 -11.59 -13.90 73.56
N GLY A 560 -12.12 -14.60 72.55
CA GLY A 560 -12.41 -16.01 72.37
C GLY A 560 -13.80 -16.13 71.73
N PHE A 561 -13.87 -16.04 70.39
CA PHE A 561 -15.14 -15.96 69.66
C PHE A 561 -15.89 -17.31 69.63
N ALA A 562 -17.10 -17.33 70.18
CA ALA A 562 -18.03 -18.47 70.11
C ALA A 562 -19.04 -18.28 68.96
N ALA A 563 -19.55 -19.39 68.42
CA ALA A 563 -20.58 -19.39 67.39
C ALA A 563 -21.99 -19.14 67.96
N PRO A 564 -22.87 -18.41 67.24
CA PRO A 564 -24.26 -18.21 67.67
C PRO A 564 -25.05 -19.52 67.65
N HIS A 565 -25.98 -19.67 68.60
CA HIS A 565 -26.86 -20.85 68.69
C HIS A 565 -28.07 -20.74 67.75
N GLU A 566 -28.53 -21.91 67.30
CA GLU A 566 -29.75 -22.11 66.53
C GLU A 566 -30.94 -22.41 67.47
N PRO A 567 -32.13 -21.80 67.29
CA PRO A 567 -33.30 -22.08 68.12
C PRO A 567 -33.98 -23.41 67.73
N PRO A 568 -34.62 -24.13 68.69
CA PRO A 568 -35.26 -25.41 68.41
C PRO A 568 -36.55 -25.25 67.61
N ALA A 569 -36.83 -26.22 66.72
CA ALA A 569 -38.01 -26.20 65.86
C ALA A 569 -39.29 -26.69 66.56
N GLU A 570 -40.43 -26.03 66.28
CA GLU A 570 -41.76 -26.54 66.59
C GLU A 570 -42.32 -27.39 65.42
N PRO A 571 -43.12 -28.44 65.69
CA PRO A 571 -43.65 -29.33 64.65
C PRO A 571 -44.96 -28.79 64.05
N SER A 572 -44.88 -27.94 63.03
CA SER A 572 -46.05 -27.43 62.30
C SER A 572 -46.62 -28.47 61.31
N THR A 573 -47.66 -29.21 61.70
CA THR A 573 -48.33 -30.19 60.82
C THR A 573 -49.30 -29.56 59.83
N HIS A 574 -48.81 -29.10 58.69
CA HIS A 574 -49.60 -28.90 57.47
C HIS A 574 -48.84 -29.46 56.26
N GLN A 575 -49.53 -29.70 55.15
CA GLN A 575 -48.89 -30.22 53.93
C GLN A 575 -47.99 -29.14 53.33
N ASP A 576 -46.74 -29.48 53.02
CA ASP A 576 -45.73 -28.52 52.55
C ASP A 576 -46.12 -27.88 51.20
N GLU A 577 -46.75 -26.70 51.24
CA GLU A 577 -46.60 -25.73 50.15
C GLU A 577 -45.12 -25.38 50.06
N LEU A 578 -44.47 -25.82 48.98
CA LEU A 578 -43.03 -25.86 48.87
C LEU A 578 -42.46 -24.46 48.57
N HIS A 579 -42.53 -23.54 49.54
CA HIS A 579 -42.14 -22.14 49.39
C HIS A 579 -40.70 -22.01 48.87
N LEU A 580 -40.57 -21.64 47.59
CA LEU A 580 -39.31 -21.46 46.90
C LEU A 580 -38.69 -20.12 47.31
N VAL A 581 -37.92 -20.16 48.41
CA VAL A 581 -37.20 -19.00 48.96
C VAL A 581 -35.71 -19.33 49.17
N PRO A 582 -34.80 -18.34 49.16
CA PRO A 582 -33.39 -18.56 49.49
C PRO A 582 -33.23 -19.26 50.86
N GLY A 583 -32.37 -20.28 50.92
CA GLY A 583 -32.18 -21.14 52.09
C GLY A 583 -33.11 -22.36 52.16
N ALA A 584 -34.25 -22.37 51.46
CA ALA A 584 -35.14 -23.53 51.41
C ALA A 584 -34.43 -24.76 50.84
N SER A 585 -34.73 -25.94 51.38
CA SER A 585 -34.03 -27.19 51.07
C SER A 585 -34.98 -28.22 50.45
N ILE A 586 -34.88 -28.42 49.14
CA ILE A 586 -35.79 -29.23 48.33
C ILE A 586 -35.30 -30.67 48.14
N ALA A 587 -36.10 -31.50 47.47
CA ALA A 587 -35.74 -32.87 47.07
C ALA A 587 -35.18 -33.72 48.24
N ARG A 588 -35.89 -33.71 49.38
CA ARG A 588 -35.49 -34.35 50.64
C ARG A 588 -34.16 -33.83 51.22
N GLY A 589 -33.92 -32.52 51.08
CA GLY A 589 -32.75 -31.82 51.64
C GLY A 589 -31.50 -31.82 50.74
N ARG A 590 -31.56 -32.45 49.55
CA ARG A 590 -30.40 -32.55 48.65
C ARG A 590 -30.00 -31.23 48.00
N TYR A 591 -30.93 -30.33 47.70
CA TYR A 591 -30.59 -29.04 47.09
C TYR A 591 -31.06 -27.89 47.98
N ARG A 592 -30.14 -27.01 48.37
CA ARG A 592 -30.44 -25.77 49.10
C ARG A 592 -30.48 -24.59 48.12
N LEU A 593 -31.60 -23.90 48.02
CA LEU A 593 -31.76 -22.72 47.16
C LEU A 593 -30.85 -21.58 47.63
N LEU A 594 -30.18 -20.89 46.69
CA LEU A 594 -29.26 -19.78 46.97
C LEU A 594 -29.76 -18.47 46.37
N VAL A 595 -29.90 -18.43 45.04
CA VAL A 595 -30.22 -17.20 44.28
C VAL A 595 -31.29 -17.50 43.25
N PHE A 596 -32.23 -16.58 43.11
CA PHE A 596 -33.30 -16.64 42.11
C PHE A 596 -32.91 -15.81 40.89
N HIS A 597 -33.11 -16.35 39.68
CA HIS A 597 -32.75 -15.71 38.41
C HIS A 597 -33.97 -15.39 37.53
N GLY A 598 -35.19 -15.45 38.07
CA GLY A 598 -36.44 -15.22 37.32
C GLY A 598 -36.95 -16.50 36.66
N GLY A 599 -37.70 -16.38 35.57
CA GLY A 599 -38.34 -17.54 34.93
C GLY A 599 -39.25 -17.17 33.75
N ALA A 600 -39.24 -18.02 32.73
CA ALA A 600 -40.24 -18.00 31.66
C ALA A 600 -41.61 -18.50 32.17
N PRO A 601 -42.72 -18.43 31.40
CA PRO A 601 -44.02 -18.94 31.84
C PRO A 601 -43.95 -20.41 32.29
N HIS A 602 -44.54 -20.71 33.45
CA HIS A 602 -44.49 -22.00 34.14
C HIS A 602 -43.09 -22.51 34.50
N LEU A 603 -42.04 -21.69 34.45
CA LEU A 603 -40.67 -22.10 34.82
C LEU A 603 -40.09 -21.18 35.91
N GLN A 604 -39.25 -21.72 36.79
CA GLN A 604 -38.43 -20.92 37.72
C GLN A 604 -36.97 -21.35 37.67
N PHE A 605 -36.06 -20.37 37.57
CA PHE A 605 -34.63 -20.55 37.43
C PHE A 605 -33.92 -20.20 38.74
N TRP A 606 -33.22 -21.17 39.33
CA TRP A 606 -32.59 -21.05 40.65
C TRP A 606 -31.14 -21.55 40.64
N GLN A 607 -30.23 -20.78 41.22
CA GLN A 607 -28.93 -21.29 41.67
C GLN A 607 -29.14 -22.01 43.02
N ALA A 608 -28.57 -23.20 43.17
CA ALA A 608 -28.65 -23.98 44.41
C ALA A 608 -27.32 -24.68 44.72
N LEU A 609 -27.19 -25.19 45.95
CA LEU A 609 -26.10 -26.06 46.41
C LEU A 609 -26.60 -27.51 46.51
N ASP A 610 -25.98 -28.45 45.78
CA ASP A 610 -26.16 -29.91 45.96
C ASP A 610 -25.41 -30.31 47.24
N THR A 611 -26.13 -30.40 48.35
CA THR A 611 -25.60 -30.62 49.71
C THR A 611 -24.93 -32.00 49.88
N ALA A 612 -25.23 -32.94 48.98
CA ALA A 612 -24.61 -34.26 48.96
C ALA A 612 -23.26 -34.30 48.21
N LEU A 613 -22.95 -33.29 47.40
CA LEU A 613 -21.76 -33.23 46.53
C LEU A 613 -20.97 -31.91 46.66
N ASP A 614 -21.33 -31.06 47.63
CA ASP A 614 -20.79 -29.73 47.93
C ASP A 614 -20.45 -28.88 46.68
N ARG A 615 -21.42 -28.78 45.77
CA ARG A 615 -21.26 -28.08 44.49
C ARG A 615 -22.50 -27.28 44.12
N GLN A 616 -22.29 -26.16 43.44
CA GLN A 616 -23.39 -25.38 42.88
C GLN A 616 -24.01 -26.10 41.67
N VAL A 617 -25.32 -26.00 41.55
CA VAL A 617 -26.13 -26.53 40.44
C VAL A 617 -27.13 -25.47 39.97
N ALA A 618 -27.49 -25.52 38.68
CA ALA A 618 -28.63 -24.79 38.15
C ALA A 618 -29.89 -25.66 38.28
N LEU A 619 -30.95 -25.12 38.84
CA LEU A 619 -32.25 -25.77 38.96
C LEU A 619 -33.27 -25.05 38.06
N THR A 620 -34.03 -25.84 37.30
CA THR A 620 -35.22 -25.37 36.61
C THR A 620 -36.42 -26.11 37.17
N PHE A 621 -37.25 -25.42 37.95
CA PHE A 621 -38.57 -25.95 38.30
C PHE A 621 -39.48 -25.81 37.08
N VAL A 622 -40.29 -26.84 36.84
CA VAL A 622 -41.29 -26.91 35.79
C VAL A 622 -42.65 -27.01 36.47
N ASP A 623 -43.47 -25.98 36.29
CA ASP A 623 -44.80 -25.84 36.88
C ASP A 623 -44.83 -26.09 38.40
N PRO A 624 -44.12 -25.30 39.22
CA PRO A 624 -44.11 -25.46 40.68
C PRO A 624 -45.49 -25.24 41.30
N ASP A 625 -46.33 -24.43 40.64
CA ASP A 625 -47.66 -24.01 41.06
C ASP A 625 -48.79 -24.99 40.64
N GLY A 626 -48.46 -26.09 39.94
CA GLY A 626 -49.41 -27.13 39.54
C GLY A 626 -50.50 -26.68 38.54
N THR A 627 -50.16 -25.79 37.61
CA THR A 627 -51.08 -25.15 36.66
C THR A 627 -51.19 -25.84 35.29
N LEU A 628 -50.27 -26.75 34.95
CA LEU A 628 -50.25 -27.50 33.70
C LEU A 628 -50.90 -28.88 33.86
N ALA A 629 -51.51 -29.38 32.79
CA ALA A 629 -51.97 -30.76 32.75
C ALA A 629 -50.79 -31.75 32.73
N ASP A 630 -50.91 -32.88 33.45
CA ASP A 630 -49.88 -33.92 33.58
C ASP A 630 -49.23 -34.34 32.24
N ASP A 631 -50.01 -34.43 31.16
CA ASP A 631 -49.48 -34.79 29.83
C ASP A 631 -48.47 -33.77 29.30
N ARG A 632 -48.71 -32.48 29.54
CA ARG A 632 -47.83 -31.37 29.14
C ARG A 632 -46.58 -31.33 30.01
N LEU A 633 -46.72 -31.53 31.32
CA LEU A 633 -45.59 -31.64 32.25
C LEU A 633 -44.70 -32.85 31.91
N ARG A 634 -45.31 -34.03 31.67
CA ARG A 634 -44.60 -35.22 31.18
C ARG A 634 -43.95 -34.98 29.82
N GLU A 635 -44.57 -34.23 28.92
CA GLU A 635 -43.96 -33.87 27.65
C GLU A 635 -42.69 -33.00 27.83
N ILE A 636 -42.76 -31.92 28.63
CA ILE A 636 -41.61 -31.04 28.92
C ILE A 636 -40.44 -31.85 29.48
N LEU A 637 -40.69 -32.68 30.50
CA LEU A 637 -39.67 -33.54 31.10
C LEU A 637 -39.11 -34.56 30.08
N SER A 638 -39.96 -35.13 29.22
CA SER A 638 -39.52 -36.07 28.19
C SER A 638 -38.66 -35.43 27.08
N ARG A 639 -38.98 -34.19 26.66
CA ARG A 639 -38.18 -33.41 25.70
C ARG A 639 -36.86 -32.99 26.33
N THR A 640 -36.87 -32.55 27.58
CA THR A 640 -35.67 -32.17 28.32
C THR A 640 -34.73 -33.37 28.57
N MET A 641 -35.28 -34.57 28.81
CA MET A 641 -34.50 -35.83 28.82
C MET A 641 -33.93 -36.26 27.46
N ARG A 642 -34.42 -35.72 26.33
CA ARG A 642 -33.76 -35.87 25.02
C ARG A 642 -32.64 -34.84 24.86
N LEU A 643 -32.88 -33.59 25.27
CA LEU A 643 -31.88 -32.52 25.28
C LEU A 643 -30.62 -32.93 26.09
N GLY A 644 -30.82 -33.53 27.27
CA GLY A 644 -29.75 -34.04 28.13
C GLY A 644 -28.91 -35.21 27.59
N ARG A 645 -29.17 -35.67 26.35
CA ARG A 645 -28.32 -36.64 25.64
C ARG A 645 -27.29 -35.97 24.72
N ILE A 646 -27.33 -34.65 24.60
CA ILE A 646 -26.45 -33.87 23.73
C ILE A 646 -25.30 -33.31 24.55
N ASP A 647 -24.07 -33.73 24.20
CA ASP A 647 -22.83 -33.27 24.83
C ASP A 647 -22.24 -32.12 24.01
N LYS A 648 -22.55 -30.87 24.42
CA LYS A 648 -22.15 -29.61 23.74
C LYS A 648 -22.00 -28.48 24.75
N LEU A 649 -20.91 -27.71 24.66
CA LEU A 649 -20.60 -26.58 25.55
C LEU A 649 -21.74 -25.53 25.65
N GLY A 650 -22.53 -25.33 24.58
CA GLY A 650 -23.67 -24.42 24.60
C GLY A 650 -24.90 -24.89 25.39
N ILE A 651 -24.86 -26.06 26.04
CA ILE A 651 -25.93 -26.59 26.91
C ILE A 651 -25.28 -26.98 28.26
N ALA A 652 -25.77 -26.42 29.37
CA ALA A 652 -25.34 -26.87 30.69
C ALA A 652 -25.78 -28.33 30.90
N ARG A 653 -24.81 -29.19 31.22
CA ARG A 653 -25.04 -30.63 31.33
C ARG A 653 -26.15 -30.95 32.32
N ILE A 654 -27.20 -31.59 31.83
CA ILE A 654 -28.30 -32.08 32.67
C ILE A 654 -27.77 -33.25 33.51
N LEU A 655 -27.90 -33.10 34.82
CA LEU A 655 -27.42 -34.01 35.86
C LEU A 655 -28.53 -34.95 36.36
N ASP A 656 -29.76 -34.44 36.44
CA ASP A 656 -30.92 -35.14 37.00
C ASP A 656 -32.22 -34.56 36.42
N VAL A 657 -33.27 -35.37 36.28
CA VAL A 657 -34.62 -34.93 35.88
C VAL A 657 -35.64 -35.67 36.73
N VAL A 658 -36.24 -34.96 37.69
CA VAL A 658 -37.02 -35.53 38.79
C VAL A 658 -38.44 -34.98 38.74
N HIS A 659 -39.42 -35.83 39.07
CA HIS A 659 -40.80 -35.39 39.30
C HIS A 659 -40.97 -35.07 40.80
N THR A 660 -41.39 -33.85 41.11
CA THR A 660 -41.68 -33.35 42.46
C THR A 660 -43.18 -33.37 42.72
N GLY A 661 -43.62 -33.32 43.98
CA GLY A 661 -45.02 -33.56 44.36
C GLY A 661 -46.07 -32.67 43.66
N THR A 662 -45.69 -31.47 43.24
CA THR A 662 -46.57 -30.51 42.54
C THR A 662 -46.11 -30.17 41.11
N GLY A 663 -45.03 -30.77 40.60
CA GLY A 663 -44.38 -30.30 39.37
C GLY A 663 -43.16 -31.11 38.93
N GLY A 664 -42.29 -30.51 38.11
CA GLY A 664 -41.02 -31.09 37.66
C GLY A 664 -39.80 -30.31 38.19
N LEU A 665 -38.67 -31.00 38.28
CA LEU A 665 -37.37 -30.40 38.62
C LEU A 665 -36.29 -30.93 37.67
N VAL A 666 -35.69 -30.04 36.90
CA VAL A 666 -34.50 -30.32 36.09
C VAL A 666 -33.28 -29.77 36.81
N VAL A 667 -32.24 -30.60 36.95
CA VAL A 667 -30.99 -30.25 37.60
C VAL A 667 -29.89 -30.25 36.54
N ALA A 668 -29.20 -29.13 36.37
CA ALA A 668 -28.06 -28.97 35.47
C ALA A 668 -26.82 -28.47 36.24
N GLU A 669 -25.64 -28.60 35.63
CA GLU A 669 -24.41 -28.07 36.21
C GLU A 669 -24.42 -26.53 36.27
N TRP A 670 -23.74 -25.97 37.27
CA TRP A 670 -23.67 -24.51 37.40
C TRP A 670 -22.59 -23.91 36.50
N ILE A 671 -23.02 -23.19 35.47
CA ILE A 671 -22.14 -22.41 34.59
C ILE A 671 -21.56 -21.21 35.36
N ARG A 672 -20.27 -21.31 35.70
CA ARG A 672 -19.48 -20.23 36.32
C ARG A 672 -19.30 -19.08 35.33
N GLY A 673 -19.62 -17.86 35.76
CA GLY A 673 -19.61 -16.67 34.91
C GLY A 673 -20.77 -15.73 35.27
N GLY A 674 -21.28 -14.97 34.31
CA GLY A 674 -22.39 -14.03 34.50
C GLY A 674 -23.71 -14.50 33.86
N SER A 675 -24.83 -13.89 34.25
CA SER A 675 -26.07 -13.95 33.46
C SER A 675 -25.93 -13.16 32.16
N LEU A 676 -26.81 -13.43 31.19
CA LEU A 676 -26.88 -12.66 29.95
C LEU A 676 -27.05 -11.15 30.20
N GLN A 677 -27.81 -10.76 31.24
CA GLN A 677 -27.95 -9.36 31.63
C GLN A 677 -26.67 -8.79 32.23
N GLU A 678 -26.09 -9.45 33.24
CA GLU A 678 -24.85 -9.01 33.91
C GLU A 678 -23.71 -8.73 32.91
N VAL A 679 -23.61 -9.57 31.86
CA VAL A 679 -22.59 -9.37 30.81
C VAL A 679 -23.00 -8.29 29.82
N ALA A 680 -24.26 -8.20 29.41
CA ALA A 680 -24.75 -7.12 28.56
C ALA A 680 -24.58 -5.72 29.22
N ASP A 681 -24.78 -5.62 30.54
CA ASP A 681 -24.54 -4.41 31.33
C ASP A 681 -23.06 -3.95 31.29
N THR A 682 -22.10 -4.83 30.98
CA THR A 682 -20.68 -4.45 30.80
C THR A 682 -20.33 -3.85 29.43
N SER A 683 -21.27 -3.84 28.48
CA SER A 683 -21.04 -3.39 27.09
C SER A 683 -19.86 -4.14 26.41
N PRO A 684 -19.96 -5.47 26.22
CA PRO A 684 -18.88 -6.28 25.68
C PRO A 684 -18.62 -5.98 24.19
N SER A 685 -17.38 -6.20 23.73
CA SER A 685 -17.05 -5.98 22.31
C SER A 685 -17.93 -6.82 21.38
N ALA A 686 -18.41 -6.21 20.29
CA ALA A 686 -19.32 -6.88 19.35
C ALA A 686 -18.73 -8.18 18.76
N VAL A 687 -17.41 -8.21 18.54
CA VAL A 687 -16.66 -9.38 18.07
C VAL A 687 -16.58 -10.46 19.14
N GLY A 688 -16.36 -10.08 20.40
CA GLY A 688 -16.43 -10.96 21.56
C GLY A 688 -17.82 -11.60 21.70
N ALA A 689 -18.89 -10.80 21.63
CA ALA A 689 -20.27 -11.28 21.66
C ALA A 689 -20.57 -12.25 20.49
N ALA A 690 -20.20 -11.89 19.27
CA ALA A 690 -20.41 -12.74 18.09
C ALA A 690 -19.59 -14.04 18.11
N ARG A 691 -18.45 -14.06 18.80
CA ARG A 691 -17.64 -15.27 19.04
C ARG A 691 -18.27 -16.14 20.13
N ALA A 692 -18.63 -15.55 21.27
CA ALA A 692 -19.24 -16.20 22.41
C ALA A 692 -20.56 -16.91 22.05
N MET A 693 -21.38 -16.30 21.17
CA MET A 693 -22.64 -16.87 20.71
C MET A 693 -22.51 -18.13 19.82
N GLN A 694 -21.30 -18.48 19.34
CA GLN A 694 -21.09 -19.62 18.45
C GLN A 694 -21.31 -20.96 19.16
N THR A 695 -21.05 -21.07 20.46
CA THR A 695 -21.33 -22.29 21.24
C THR A 695 -22.82 -22.57 21.34
N LEU A 696 -23.65 -21.55 21.60
CA LEU A 696 -25.10 -21.70 21.68
C LEU A 696 -25.71 -22.02 20.30
N ALA A 697 -25.19 -21.41 19.22
CA ALA A 697 -25.62 -21.72 17.85
C ALA A 697 -25.26 -23.17 17.45
N ALA A 698 -24.06 -23.66 17.77
CA ALA A 698 -23.64 -25.04 17.52
C ALA A 698 -24.38 -26.07 18.40
N ALA A 699 -24.77 -25.69 19.62
CA ALA A 699 -25.67 -26.48 20.47
C ALA A 699 -27.06 -26.59 19.83
N ALA A 700 -27.64 -25.48 19.36
CA ALA A 700 -28.94 -25.45 18.71
C ALA A 700 -28.97 -26.29 17.43
N GLU A 701 -27.95 -26.18 16.56
CA GLU A 701 -27.79 -27.04 15.38
C GLU A 701 -27.81 -28.53 15.75
N THR A 702 -27.11 -28.91 16.82
CA THR A 702 -27.07 -30.29 17.30
C THR A 702 -28.43 -30.75 17.87
N ALA A 703 -29.13 -29.88 18.60
CA ALA A 703 -30.46 -30.14 19.15
C ALA A 703 -31.52 -30.29 18.05
N HIS A 704 -31.51 -29.38 17.07
CA HIS A 704 -32.43 -29.42 15.92
C HIS A 704 -32.24 -30.69 15.10
N HIS A 705 -31.00 -31.14 14.89
CA HIS A 705 -30.70 -32.43 14.28
C HIS A 705 -31.16 -33.65 15.11
N ALA A 706 -31.23 -33.52 16.45
CA ALA A 706 -31.78 -34.54 17.34
C ALA A 706 -33.32 -34.47 17.49
N GLY A 707 -33.99 -33.51 16.83
CA GLY A 707 -35.44 -33.32 16.90
C GLY A 707 -35.92 -32.75 18.25
N VAL A 708 -35.13 -31.87 18.86
CA VAL A 708 -35.47 -31.17 20.12
C VAL A 708 -35.06 -29.69 20.04
N ALA A 709 -35.82 -28.80 20.68
CA ALA A 709 -35.48 -27.38 20.77
C ALA A 709 -34.74 -27.05 22.08
N LEU A 710 -33.93 -26.00 22.07
CA LEU A 710 -33.28 -25.46 23.27
C LEU A 710 -34.28 -24.72 24.17
N SER A 711 -35.29 -24.08 23.58
CA SER A 711 -36.25 -23.18 24.24
C SER A 711 -35.59 -21.90 24.74
N ILE A 712 -34.91 -21.16 23.86
CA ILE A 712 -34.32 -19.84 24.18
C ILE A 712 -35.39 -18.74 24.21
N ASP A 713 -36.37 -18.86 25.11
CA ASP A 713 -37.55 -17.99 25.20
C ASP A 713 -37.40 -16.78 26.16
N HIS A 714 -36.41 -16.79 27.06
CA HIS A 714 -36.24 -15.78 28.10
C HIS A 714 -34.76 -15.47 28.40
N PRO A 715 -34.36 -14.20 28.65
CA PRO A 715 -32.95 -13.83 28.87
C PRO A 715 -32.24 -14.66 29.95
N SER A 716 -32.92 -14.87 31.09
CA SER A 716 -32.36 -15.58 32.24
C SER A 716 -32.01 -17.05 32.00
N ARG A 717 -32.48 -17.67 30.90
CA ARG A 717 -32.05 -19.03 30.54
C ARG A 717 -30.59 -19.10 30.14
N VAL A 718 -30.01 -17.98 29.72
CA VAL A 718 -28.69 -17.88 29.13
C VAL A 718 -27.70 -17.31 30.14
N ARG A 719 -26.54 -17.97 30.25
CA ARG A 719 -25.37 -17.48 30.99
C ARG A 719 -24.16 -17.45 30.07
N VAL A 720 -23.19 -16.61 30.39
CA VAL A 720 -21.89 -16.56 29.70
C VAL A 720 -20.84 -17.10 30.66
N SER A 721 -20.02 -18.05 30.21
CA SER A 721 -19.00 -18.68 31.05
C SER A 721 -17.78 -17.77 31.26
N ILE A 722 -16.92 -18.11 32.23
CA ILE A 722 -15.64 -17.41 32.44
C ILE A 722 -14.64 -17.63 31.29
N GLU A 723 -14.83 -18.68 30.50
CA GLU A 723 -14.09 -18.97 29.25
C GLU A 723 -14.60 -18.12 28.07
N GLY A 724 -15.77 -17.48 28.21
CA GLY A 724 -16.40 -16.65 27.17
C GLY A 724 -17.39 -17.40 26.27
N ASP A 725 -17.86 -18.58 26.65
CA ASP A 725 -18.87 -19.34 25.91
C ASP A 725 -20.29 -18.95 26.34
N VAL A 726 -21.24 -18.81 25.41
CA VAL A 726 -22.67 -18.63 25.74
C VAL A 726 -23.36 -19.99 25.87
N VAL A 727 -24.11 -20.17 26.97
CA VAL A 727 -24.65 -21.47 27.39
C VAL A 727 -26.11 -21.36 27.84
N LEU A 728 -26.94 -22.32 27.40
CA LEU A 728 -28.25 -22.58 28.01
C LEU A 728 -28.04 -23.17 29.41
N ALA A 729 -28.16 -22.34 30.44
CA ALA A 729 -27.94 -22.71 31.84
C ALA A 729 -29.16 -23.33 32.53
N PHE A 730 -30.36 -23.00 32.06
CA PHE A 730 -31.63 -23.47 32.64
C PHE A 730 -32.45 -24.25 31.58
N PRO A 731 -32.04 -25.50 31.30
CA PRO A 731 -32.67 -26.33 30.28
C PRO A 731 -34.04 -26.85 30.73
N ALA A 732 -35.08 -26.47 29.98
CA ALA A 732 -36.41 -27.08 30.03
C ALA A 732 -37.10 -26.80 28.69
N THR A 733 -37.27 -27.83 27.86
CA THR A 733 -37.78 -27.68 26.49
C THR A 733 -39.31 -27.68 26.48
N MET A 734 -39.92 -26.54 26.15
CA MET A 734 -41.37 -26.43 26.05
C MET A 734 -41.91 -27.15 24.80
N PRO A 735 -43.18 -27.64 24.81
CA PRO A 735 -43.71 -28.40 23.67
C PRO A 735 -43.92 -27.59 22.39
N GLU A 736 -44.29 -26.32 22.54
CA GLU A 736 -44.62 -25.35 21.49
C GLU A 736 -43.40 -24.73 20.81
N THR A 737 -42.21 -24.76 21.44
CA THR A 737 -41.01 -24.15 20.88
C THR A 737 -40.61 -24.81 19.56
N SER A 738 -40.52 -24.01 18.50
CA SER A 738 -39.98 -24.44 17.21
C SER A 738 -38.46 -24.20 17.10
N PRO A 739 -37.77 -24.87 16.17
CA PRO A 739 -36.39 -24.52 15.82
C PRO A 739 -36.20 -23.07 15.34
N GLU A 740 -37.24 -22.43 14.81
CA GLU A 740 -37.21 -21.03 14.38
C GLU A 740 -37.27 -20.07 15.58
N ASP A 741 -37.97 -20.43 16.66
CA ASP A 741 -37.99 -19.65 17.89
C ASP A 741 -36.65 -19.70 18.64
N ASP A 742 -35.94 -20.83 18.59
CA ASP A 742 -34.56 -20.90 19.08
C ASP A 742 -33.64 -19.93 18.31
N ILE A 743 -33.75 -19.86 16.98
CA ILE A 743 -32.94 -18.92 16.17
C ILE A 743 -33.24 -17.48 16.57
N ARG A 744 -34.52 -17.16 16.81
CA ARG A 744 -34.96 -15.83 17.27
C ARG A 744 -34.47 -15.52 18.67
N GLY A 745 -34.46 -16.49 19.57
CA GLY A 745 -33.90 -16.39 20.92
C GLY A 745 -32.38 -16.22 20.96
N ILE A 746 -31.65 -16.94 20.10
CA ILE A 746 -30.19 -16.79 19.93
C ILE A 746 -29.86 -15.43 19.32
N GLY A 747 -30.63 -14.97 18.32
CA GLY A 747 -30.54 -13.61 17.78
C GLY A 747 -30.84 -12.53 18.85
N ALA A 748 -31.82 -12.77 19.71
CA ALA A 748 -32.16 -11.89 20.82
C ALA A 748 -31.07 -11.85 21.92
N ALA A 749 -30.42 -12.98 22.22
CA ALA A 749 -29.28 -13.02 23.13
C ALA A 749 -28.04 -12.32 22.57
N LEU A 750 -27.77 -12.44 21.25
CA LEU A 750 -26.74 -11.65 20.60
C LEU A 750 -27.08 -10.14 20.64
N TYR A 751 -28.32 -9.76 20.31
CA TYR A 751 -28.79 -8.37 20.38
C TYR A 751 -28.67 -7.80 21.80
N ALA A 752 -28.97 -8.60 22.82
CA ALA A 752 -28.75 -8.24 24.22
C ALA A 752 -27.29 -7.93 24.53
N LEU A 753 -26.35 -8.80 24.14
CA LEU A 753 -24.92 -8.55 24.32
C LEU A 753 -24.41 -7.34 23.52
N LEU A 754 -25.04 -7.01 22.38
CA LEU A 754 -24.62 -5.91 21.50
C LEU A 754 -25.07 -4.52 21.96
N VAL A 755 -26.30 -4.37 22.46
CA VAL A 755 -26.88 -3.05 22.79
C VAL A 755 -27.59 -2.99 24.16
N ASN A 756 -27.40 -4.00 25.00
CA ASN A 756 -28.01 -4.14 26.33
C ASN A 756 -29.53 -3.94 26.35
N ARG A 757 -30.24 -4.66 25.47
CA ARG A 757 -31.71 -4.63 25.34
C ARG A 757 -32.28 -5.97 24.89
N TRP A 758 -33.51 -6.27 25.32
CA TRP A 758 -34.25 -7.43 24.82
C TRP A 758 -35.16 -7.03 23.63
N PRO A 759 -35.02 -7.64 22.44
CA PRO A 759 -35.79 -7.27 21.25
C PRO A 759 -37.13 -8.01 21.12
N LEU A 760 -37.26 -9.19 21.72
CA LEU A 760 -38.49 -9.98 21.73
C LEU A 760 -39.46 -9.48 22.81
N PRO A 761 -40.77 -9.81 22.73
CA PRO A 761 -41.68 -9.65 23.86
C PRO A 761 -41.19 -10.50 25.04
N GLU A 762 -41.04 -9.88 26.21
CA GLU A 762 -40.74 -10.60 27.46
C GLU A 762 -42.03 -11.23 28.01
N SER A 763 -41.93 -12.46 28.52
CA SER A 763 -43.04 -13.19 29.14
C SER A 763 -42.53 -14.04 30.32
N GLY A 764 -43.40 -14.29 31.30
CA GLY A 764 -42.97 -14.82 32.59
C GLY A 764 -42.60 -13.68 33.55
N MET A 765 -41.55 -13.88 34.34
CA MET A 765 -41.07 -12.91 35.33
C MET A 765 -39.91 -12.10 34.75
N ARG A 766 -39.97 -10.78 34.91
CA ARG A 766 -39.01 -9.83 34.32
C ARG A 766 -37.56 -10.22 34.59
N SER A 767 -36.78 -10.33 33.52
CA SER A 767 -35.34 -10.52 33.56
C SER A 767 -34.59 -9.35 34.19
N GLY A 768 -35.14 -8.13 34.08
CA GLY A 768 -34.47 -6.87 34.42
C GLY A 768 -33.96 -6.10 33.19
N MET A 769 -33.87 -6.76 32.03
CA MET A 769 -33.38 -6.14 30.79
C MET A 769 -34.42 -5.20 30.17
N ALA A 770 -33.99 -4.00 29.75
CA ALA A 770 -34.89 -3.03 29.12
C ALA A 770 -35.28 -3.45 27.68
N PRO A 771 -36.50 -3.13 27.21
CA PRO A 771 -36.93 -3.47 25.85
C PRO A 771 -36.18 -2.66 24.79
N ALA A 772 -35.95 -3.28 23.63
CA ALA A 772 -35.27 -2.65 22.51
C ALA A 772 -36.05 -1.47 21.90
N PRO A 773 -35.36 -0.41 21.42
CA PRO A 773 -35.95 0.60 20.57
C PRO A 773 -36.61 -0.02 19.34
N ARG A 774 -37.79 0.49 18.95
CA ARG A 774 -38.54 0.00 17.79
C ARG A 774 -38.68 1.10 16.74
N SER A 775 -38.58 0.69 15.48
CA SER A 775 -38.89 1.50 14.30
C SER A 775 -40.39 1.86 14.24
N PRO A 776 -40.80 2.84 13.40
CA PRO A 776 -42.21 3.15 13.16
C PRO A 776 -43.04 1.97 12.65
N ALA A 777 -42.41 0.92 12.12
CA ALA A 777 -43.05 -0.33 11.70
C ALA A 777 -43.16 -1.38 12.84
N GLY A 778 -42.85 -1.02 14.08
CA GLY A 778 -42.93 -1.89 15.27
C GLY A 778 -41.80 -2.93 15.41
N GLN A 779 -40.93 -3.06 14.40
CA GLN A 779 -39.77 -3.94 14.41
C GLN A 779 -38.62 -3.35 15.25
N PRO A 780 -37.83 -4.17 15.97
CA PRO A 780 -36.61 -3.71 16.65
C PRO A 780 -35.67 -2.95 15.71
N LEU A 781 -34.99 -1.93 16.23
CA LEU A 781 -34.00 -1.16 15.49
C LEU A 781 -32.69 -1.96 15.35
N ASP A 782 -32.05 -1.88 14.18
CA ASP A 782 -30.79 -2.59 13.91
C ASP A 782 -29.66 -2.11 14.86
N PRO A 783 -28.87 -3.01 15.47
CA PRO A 783 -27.80 -2.64 16.41
C PRO A 783 -26.83 -1.58 15.85
N GLY A 784 -26.43 -1.71 14.58
CA GLY A 784 -25.54 -0.80 13.85
C GLY A 784 -26.09 0.62 13.63
N VAL A 785 -27.37 0.85 13.96
CA VAL A 785 -28.03 2.17 13.96
C VAL A 785 -28.10 2.75 15.39
N ILE A 786 -28.05 1.90 16.42
CA ILE A 786 -27.98 2.29 17.84
C ILE A 786 -26.53 2.66 18.19
N ASP A 787 -25.58 1.78 17.87
CA ASP A 787 -24.14 1.97 18.00
C ASP A 787 -23.46 1.67 16.66
N ARG A 788 -22.60 2.59 16.20
CA ARG A 788 -21.94 2.53 14.90
C ARG A 788 -20.64 1.72 14.90
N ASP A 789 -20.10 1.41 16.08
CA ASP A 789 -18.88 0.63 16.20
C ASP A 789 -19.16 -0.88 16.05
N ILE A 790 -20.44 -1.29 16.08
CA ILE A 790 -20.89 -2.66 15.79
C ILE A 790 -20.70 -2.98 14.29
N PRO A 791 -19.89 -3.99 13.92
CA PRO A 791 -19.70 -4.37 12.52
C PRO A 791 -21.00 -4.81 11.83
N PHE A 792 -21.26 -4.29 10.62
CA PHE A 792 -22.49 -4.53 9.86
C PHE A 792 -22.91 -6.02 9.78
N GLN A 793 -21.96 -6.94 9.59
CA GLN A 793 -22.26 -8.38 9.49
C GLN A 793 -22.74 -8.98 10.83
N ILE A 794 -22.23 -8.48 11.96
CA ILE A 794 -22.64 -8.89 13.31
C ILE A 794 -24.03 -8.32 13.62
N SER A 795 -24.25 -7.04 13.28
CA SER A 795 -25.56 -6.39 13.40
C SER A 795 -26.64 -7.10 12.59
N ALA A 796 -26.37 -7.34 11.31
CA ALA A 796 -27.28 -8.01 10.39
C ALA A 796 -27.60 -9.44 10.85
N ALA A 797 -26.63 -10.18 11.40
CA ALA A 797 -26.88 -11.51 11.96
C ALA A 797 -27.88 -11.47 13.13
N ALA A 798 -27.74 -10.51 14.06
CA ALA A 798 -28.71 -10.33 15.14
C ALA A 798 -30.10 -9.96 14.61
N THR A 799 -30.19 -8.90 13.79
CA THR A 799 -31.45 -8.38 13.24
C THR A 799 -32.20 -9.42 12.40
N HIS A 800 -31.51 -10.13 11.49
CA HIS A 800 -32.12 -11.13 10.62
C HIS A 800 -32.47 -12.45 11.31
N SER A 801 -31.90 -12.74 12.49
CA SER A 801 -32.36 -13.87 13.30
C SER A 801 -33.64 -13.58 14.07
N ILE A 802 -33.92 -12.32 14.42
CA ILE A 802 -35.12 -11.93 15.20
C ILE A 802 -36.37 -11.80 14.32
N GLN A 803 -36.19 -11.30 13.09
CA GLN A 803 -37.25 -11.09 12.09
C GLN A 803 -37.70 -12.41 11.45
N GLY A 804 -39.01 -12.70 11.43
CA GLY A 804 -39.54 -13.92 10.79
C GLY A 804 -39.24 -14.03 9.29
N ASP A 805 -39.21 -12.90 8.58
CA ASP A 805 -38.83 -12.81 7.16
C ASP A 805 -37.31 -12.63 6.95
N GLY A 806 -36.49 -12.62 8.01
CA GLY A 806 -35.06 -12.31 7.96
C GLY A 806 -34.19 -13.34 7.23
N GLY A 807 -34.74 -14.47 6.79
CA GLY A 807 -34.08 -15.45 5.93
C GLY A 807 -33.15 -16.44 6.63
N ILE A 808 -32.76 -16.19 7.90
CA ILE A 808 -31.97 -17.14 8.70
C ILE A 808 -32.91 -18.22 9.26
N ARG A 809 -33.06 -19.34 8.53
CA ARG A 809 -33.98 -20.46 8.88
C ARG A 809 -33.31 -21.71 9.43
N SER A 810 -32.02 -21.66 9.79
CA SER A 810 -31.38 -22.76 10.52
C SER A 810 -30.27 -22.25 11.45
N ALA A 811 -30.07 -22.93 12.58
CA ALA A 811 -28.96 -22.65 13.49
C ALA A 811 -27.59 -22.83 12.80
N ALA A 812 -27.47 -23.78 11.87
CA ALA A 812 -26.28 -23.97 11.03
C ALA A 812 -25.99 -22.72 10.17
N THR A 813 -27.02 -22.10 9.58
CA THR A 813 -26.88 -20.85 8.82
C THR A 813 -26.39 -19.71 9.73
N LEU A 814 -26.97 -19.58 10.93
CA LEU A 814 -26.56 -18.57 11.90
C LEU A 814 -25.11 -18.77 12.35
N LEU A 815 -24.71 -19.99 12.70
CA LEU A 815 -23.33 -20.33 13.09
C LEU A 815 -22.33 -19.94 12.00
N ASN A 816 -22.61 -20.28 10.74
CA ASN A 816 -21.77 -19.91 9.59
C ASN A 816 -21.69 -18.39 9.40
N LEU A 817 -22.78 -17.65 9.59
CA LEU A 817 -22.79 -16.19 9.51
C LEU A 817 -21.98 -15.54 10.64
N LEU A 818 -22.09 -16.04 11.89
CA LEU A 818 -21.30 -15.58 13.02
C LEU A 818 -19.80 -15.83 12.81
N GLN A 819 -19.43 -17.02 12.35
CA GLN A 819 -18.05 -17.37 12.02
C GLN A 819 -17.47 -16.46 10.93
N GLN A 820 -18.23 -16.19 9.86
CA GLN A 820 -17.83 -15.26 8.80
C GLN A 820 -17.69 -13.83 9.32
N ALA A 821 -18.64 -13.36 10.13
CA ALA A 821 -18.61 -12.02 10.71
C ALA A 821 -17.41 -11.83 11.66
N THR A 822 -17.11 -12.81 12.53
CA THR A 822 -15.87 -12.78 13.34
C THR A 822 -14.63 -12.83 12.47
N ALA A 823 -14.58 -13.67 11.42
CA ALA A 823 -13.41 -13.77 10.54
C ALA A 823 -13.18 -12.53 9.65
N VAL A 824 -14.17 -11.67 9.48
CA VAL A 824 -14.04 -10.33 8.86
C VAL A 824 -13.63 -9.30 9.91
N ALA A 825 -14.19 -9.35 11.12
CA ALA A 825 -13.82 -8.47 12.21
C ALA A 825 -12.35 -8.70 12.65
N ASP A 826 -11.87 -9.94 12.75
CA ASP A 826 -10.46 -10.32 13.00
C ASP A 826 -9.50 -9.92 11.86
N ARG A 827 -10.02 -9.37 10.75
CA ARG A 827 -9.25 -8.70 9.69
C ARG A 827 -9.36 -7.18 9.73
N THR A 828 -10.32 -6.65 10.49
CA THR A 828 -10.68 -5.22 10.57
C THR A 828 -10.22 -4.58 11.88
N GLU A 829 -10.16 -5.30 13.00
CA GLU A 829 -9.56 -4.80 14.26
C GLU A 829 -8.06 -4.45 14.12
N LEU A 830 -7.38 -5.02 13.11
CA LEU A 830 -6.02 -4.65 12.71
C LEU A 830 -5.95 -3.34 11.90
N ILE A 831 -7.09 -2.69 11.66
CA ILE A 831 -7.23 -1.34 11.07
C ILE A 831 -7.89 -0.47 12.14
N GLY A 832 -7.12 -0.14 13.19
CA GLY A 832 -7.64 0.53 14.38
C GLY A 832 -8.38 1.84 14.04
N PRO A 833 -9.59 2.07 14.60
CA PRO A 833 -10.47 3.17 14.21
C PRO A 833 -9.80 4.53 14.42
N ILE A 834 -10.08 5.47 13.51
CA ILE A 834 -9.54 6.83 13.59
C ILE A 834 -10.32 7.58 14.68
N GLN A 835 -9.80 7.52 15.90
CA GLN A 835 -10.34 8.22 17.05
C GLN A 835 -10.17 9.73 16.83
N GLU A 836 -11.27 10.43 16.51
CA GLU A 836 -11.26 11.90 16.56
C GLU A 836 -10.99 12.31 18.03
N PRO A 837 -10.03 13.21 18.27
CA PRO A 837 -9.70 13.61 19.63
C PRO A 837 -10.92 14.31 20.25
N PRO A 838 -11.31 13.98 21.50
CA PRO A 838 -12.48 14.58 22.11
C PRO A 838 -12.33 16.11 22.17
N PRO A 839 -13.42 16.87 21.97
CA PRO A 839 -13.38 18.32 21.95
C PRO A 839 -12.77 18.83 23.26
N ALA A 840 -11.63 19.52 23.15
CA ALA A 840 -10.84 19.90 24.31
C ALA A 840 -11.66 20.77 25.27
N PRO A 841 -11.63 20.49 26.59
CA PRO A 841 -12.34 21.31 27.56
C PRO A 841 -11.83 22.75 27.51
N PRO A 842 -12.70 23.76 27.73
CA PRO A 842 -12.35 25.16 27.59
C PRO A 842 -11.16 25.51 28.49
N SER A 843 -10.03 25.87 27.87
CA SER A 843 -8.74 26.02 28.55
C SER A 843 -8.70 27.27 29.42
N VAL A 844 -8.99 27.10 30.72
CA VAL A 844 -8.75 28.15 31.72
C VAL A 844 -7.27 28.53 31.68
N SER A 845 -7.00 29.77 31.27
CA SER A 845 -5.67 30.21 30.85
C SER A 845 -4.73 30.46 32.03
N ARG A 846 -4.06 29.41 32.49
CA ARG A 846 -2.94 29.54 33.45
C ARG A 846 -1.73 30.18 32.74
N PRO A 847 -1.13 31.25 33.28
CA PRO A 847 0.06 31.86 32.69
C PRO A 847 1.23 30.86 32.65
N LEU A 848 1.92 30.82 31.50
CA LEU A 848 3.08 29.95 31.25
C LEU A 848 4.32 30.45 31.98
N SER A 849 5.19 29.53 32.42
CA SER A 849 6.47 29.87 33.06
C SER A 849 7.60 30.09 32.05
N GLU A 850 8.66 30.80 32.43
CA GLU A 850 9.89 30.96 31.62
C GLU A 850 10.49 29.61 31.15
N ALA A 851 10.36 28.56 31.96
CA ALA A 851 10.77 27.21 31.57
C ALA A 851 9.96 26.67 30.37
N ASP A 852 8.66 26.98 30.30
CA ASP A 852 7.78 26.59 29.20
C ASP A 852 8.11 27.32 27.89
N TYR A 853 8.51 28.59 27.98
CA TYR A 853 8.94 29.39 26.82
C TYR A 853 10.26 28.86 26.25
N THR A 854 11.27 28.64 27.10
CA THR A 854 12.58 28.13 26.66
C THR A 854 12.50 26.70 26.11
N ALA A 855 11.68 25.82 26.69
CA ALA A 855 11.40 24.49 26.15
C ALA A 855 10.71 24.53 24.77
N ARG A 856 9.65 25.35 24.62
CA ARG A 856 8.97 25.55 23.33
C ARG A 856 9.90 26.17 22.28
N ALA A 857 10.75 27.12 22.66
CA ALA A 857 11.74 27.72 21.77
C ALA A 857 12.76 26.69 21.25
N ARG A 858 13.31 25.82 22.12
CA ARG A 858 14.18 24.70 21.71
C ARG A 858 13.47 23.76 20.74
N ARG A 859 12.25 23.31 21.06
CA ARG A 859 11.48 22.37 20.21
C ARG A 859 11.16 22.98 18.84
N ARG A 860 10.80 24.27 18.77
CA ARG A 860 10.65 25.01 17.50
C ARG A 860 11.95 25.05 16.71
N ARG A 861 13.09 25.36 17.35
CA ARG A 861 14.41 25.42 16.69
C ARG A 861 14.79 24.09 16.04
N THR A 862 14.60 22.97 16.74
CA THR A 862 14.86 21.63 16.17
C THR A 862 13.98 21.33 14.96
N VAL A 863 12.68 21.68 14.99
CA VAL A 863 11.77 21.50 13.85
C VAL A 863 12.17 22.38 12.66
N THR A 864 12.54 23.64 12.88
CA THR A 864 13.04 24.51 11.79
C THR A 864 14.34 24.00 11.18
N ILE A 865 15.24 23.42 11.99
CA ILE A 865 16.48 22.81 11.49
C ILE A 865 16.15 21.60 10.61
N GLY A 866 15.29 20.69 11.07
CA GLY A 866 14.86 19.52 10.29
C GLY A 866 14.23 19.89 8.93
N ILE A 867 13.37 20.92 8.92
CA ILE A 867 12.77 21.46 7.68
C ILE A 867 13.86 22.05 6.77
N SER A 868 14.80 22.84 7.31
CA SER A 868 15.88 23.43 6.51
C SER A 868 16.81 22.38 5.88
N VAL A 869 17.08 21.26 6.57
CA VAL A 869 17.86 20.14 6.04
C VAL A 869 17.10 19.40 4.94
N ALA A 870 15.80 19.16 5.11
CA ALA A 870 14.97 18.55 4.06
C ALA A 870 14.90 19.43 2.79
N VAL A 871 14.72 20.76 2.96
CA VAL A 871 14.75 21.72 1.85
C VAL A 871 16.13 21.77 1.18
N ALA A 872 17.22 21.73 1.94
CA ALA A 872 18.58 21.67 1.39
C ALA A 872 18.83 20.38 0.60
N ILE A 873 18.40 19.22 1.09
CA ILE A 873 18.51 17.93 0.38
C ILE A 873 17.70 17.97 -0.93
N ILE A 874 16.49 18.52 -0.91
CA ILE A 874 15.66 18.69 -2.12
C ILE A 874 16.31 19.68 -3.10
N ALA A 875 16.86 20.80 -2.62
CA ALA A 875 17.57 21.77 -3.45
C ALA A 875 18.83 21.16 -4.09
N VAL A 876 19.63 20.38 -3.35
CA VAL A 876 20.78 19.66 -3.90
C VAL A 876 20.34 18.58 -4.89
N ALA A 877 19.26 17.86 -4.63
CA ALA A 877 18.72 16.88 -5.57
C ALA A 877 18.22 17.54 -6.88
N LEU A 878 17.57 18.71 -6.78
CA LEU A 878 17.17 19.51 -7.94
C LEU A 878 18.36 20.12 -8.67
N LEU A 879 19.42 20.53 -7.97
CA LEU A 879 20.66 21.03 -8.59
C LEU A 879 21.46 19.93 -9.29
N VAL A 880 21.51 18.72 -8.72
CA VAL A 880 22.11 17.55 -9.38
C VAL A 880 21.27 17.16 -10.59
N LEU A 881 19.94 17.07 -10.45
CA LEU A 881 19.04 16.79 -11.58
C LEU A 881 19.18 17.85 -12.68
N ALA A 882 19.21 19.13 -12.33
CA ALA A 882 19.45 20.23 -13.27
C ALA A 882 20.84 20.16 -13.91
N SER A 883 21.89 19.79 -13.18
CA SER A 883 23.24 19.58 -13.73
C SER A 883 23.34 18.33 -14.61
N VAL A 884 22.44 17.37 -14.48
CA VAL A 884 22.36 16.19 -15.36
C VAL A 884 21.60 16.55 -16.62
N LEU A 885 20.45 17.23 -16.51
CA LEU A 885 19.74 17.78 -17.67
C LEU A 885 20.62 18.78 -18.43
N SER A 886 21.36 19.67 -17.77
CA SER A 886 22.23 20.64 -18.44
C SER A 886 23.50 20.02 -19.06
N ARG A 887 23.79 18.74 -18.79
CA ARG A 887 24.83 17.96 -19.49
C ARG A 887 24.24 17.10 -20.60
N MET A 888 23.04 16.54 -20.42
CA MET A 888 22.35 15.76 -21.47
C MET A 888 21.65 16.61 -22.54
N PHE A 889 21.32 17.87 -22.22
CA PHE A 889 20.74 18.84 -23.13
C PHE A 889 21.63 20.07 -23.34
N GLY A 890 22.83 20.11 -22.74
CA GLY A 890 23.79 21.22 -22.93
C GLY A 890 24.17 21.40 -24.40
N ASP A 891 24.42 20.29 -25.09
CA ASP A 891 24.75 20.26 -26.52
C ASP A 891 23.52 20.40 -27.45
N VAL A 892 22.31 20.55 -26.88
CA VAL A 892 21.02 20.60 -27.61
C VAL A 892 20.21 21.87 -27.29
N THR A 893 20.70 22.78 -26.43
CA THR A 893 19.94 23.93 -25.91
C THR A 893 20.05 25.19 -26.78
N GLY A 894 19.63 25.08 -28.03
CA GLY A 894 19.45 26.23 -28.95
C GLY A 894 18.21 27.10 -28.70
N LEU A 895 17.62 27.07 -27.48
CA LEU A 895 16.34 27.71 -27.14
C LEU A 895 16.50 28.66 -25.94
N ASP A 896 16.83 29.92 -26.24
CA ASP A 896 16.84 31.03 -25.27
C ASP A 896 15.44 31.30 -24.69
N LYS A 897 15.37 31.66 -23.40
CA LYS A 897 14.11 31.88 -22.67
C LYS A 897 13.22 32.97 -23.28
N ASP A 898 13.80 33.91 -24.01
CA ASP A 898 13.08 35.00 -24.64
C ASP A 898 12.13 34.52 -25.76
N GLN A 899 12.41 33.37 -26.39
CA GLN A 899 11.52 32.77 -27.39
C GLN A 899 10.20 32.22 -26.78
N LEU A 900 10.13 32.06 -25.46
CA LEU A 900 8.94 31.56 -24.75
C LEU A 900 8.01 32.68 -24.26
N GLY A 901 8.33 33.96 -24.51
CA GLY A 901 7.42 35.09 -24.23
C GLY A 901 7.11 35.32 -22.75
N LEU A 902 7.93 34.80 -21.83
CA LEU A 902 7.70 34.87 -20.38
C LEU A 902 8.11 36.21 -19.73
N ASN A 903 8.71 37.12 -20.51
CA ASN A 903 8.99 38.49 -20.11
C ASN A 903 7.89 39.41 -20.66
N GLY A 904 7.23 40.18 -19.78
CA GLY A 904 6.24 41.18 -20.18
C GLY A 904 6.88 42.34 -20.96
N PRO A 905 6.10 43.06 -21.81
CA PRO A 905 6.63 44.12 -22.67
C PRO A 905 7.19 45.27 -21.82
N SER A 906 8.51 45.32 -21.72
CA SER A 906 9.23 46.43 -21.09
C SER A 906 9.55 47.47 -22.16
N GLU A 907 8.71 48.50 -22.26
CA GLU A 907 8.90 49.62 -23.19
C GLU A 907 10.11 50.49 -22.80
N ASN A 908 11.32 50.03 -23.11
CA ASN A 908 12.51 50.88 -23.09
C ASN A 908 12.58 51.68 -24.40
N SER A 909 11.83 52.77 -24.44
CA SER A 909 11.85 53.76 -25.51
C SER A 909 13.16 54.57 -25.52
N THR A 910 14.23 54.01 -26.09
CA THR A 910 15.44 54.77 -26.43
C THR A 910 15.35 55.37 -27.83
N SER A 911 15.56 56.68 -27.93
CA SER A 911 15.48 57.45 -29.16
C SER A 911 16.43 56.97 -30.26
N ALA A 912 15.97 56.97 -31.51
CA ALA A 912 16.77 56.61 -32.68
C ALA A 912 17.92 57.61 -32.92
N GLY A 913 19.13 57.26 -32.48
CA GLY A 913 20.38 57.82 -33.00
C GLY A 913 20.77 57.07 -34.27
N SER A 914 20.99 57.79 -35.38
CA SER A 914 21.68 57.19 -36.53
C SER A 914 23.17 57.15 -36.24
N ALA A 915 23.86 56.07 -36.64
CA ALA A 915 25.31 55.97 -36.50
C ALA A 915 25.98 57.13 -37.27
N ALA A 916 26.98 57.78 -36.66
CA ALA A 916 27.70 58.87 -37.30
C ALA A 916 28.34 58.40 -38.62
N ALA A 917 28.27 59.25 -39.65
CA ALA A 917 28.73 58.93 -41.00
C ALA A 917 30.18 58.41 -40.99
N GLY A 918 30.43 57.28 -41.66
CA GLY A 918 31.74 56.63 -41.73
C GLY A 918 32.25 55.96 -40.43
N SER A 919 31.49 55.96 -39.32
CA SER A 919 31.94 55.38 -38.05
C SER A 919 31.99 53.84 -38.05
N LEU A 920 32.87 53.28 -37.21
CA LEU A 920 33.01 51.83 -37.02
C LEU A 920 31.93 51.32 -36.06
N VAL A 921 31.11 50.38 -36.52
CA VAL A 921 30.02 49.76 -35.76
C VAL A 921 30.40 48.31 -35.48
N LYS A 922 30.68 47.99 -34.21
CA LYS A 922 30.91 46.61 -33.77
C LYS A 922 29.56 45.89 -33.56
N PRO A 923 29.34 44.68 -34.11
CA PRO A 923 28.16 43.88 -33.80
C PRO A 923 28.06 43.52 -32.31
N VAL A 924 26.82 43.33 -31.82
CA VAL A 924 26.54 42.97 -30.41
C VAL A 924 26.37 41.46 -30.24
N ARG A 925 25.84 40.78 -31.26
CA ARG A 925 25.66 39.32 -31.28
C ARG A 925 25.92 38.80 -32.69
N ALA A 926 26.53 37.61 -32.79
CA ALA A 926 26.68 36.85 -34.01
C ALA A 926 26.02 35.48 -33.83
N THR A 927 25.28 35.00 -34.83
CA THR A 927 24.66 33.67 -34.86
C THR A 927 24.91 33.00 -36.21
N VAL A 928 25.08 31.68 -36.22
CA VAL A 928 25.28 30.94 -37.48
C VAL A 928 23.95 30.77 -38.19
N PHE A 929 23.94 31.09 -39.49
CA PHE A 929 22.81 30.93 -40.39
C PHE A 929 23.10 29.83 -41.40
N SER A 930 22.40 28.70 -41.26
CA SER A 930 22.51 27.52 -42.12
C SER A 930 21.09 27.07 -42.55
N PRO A 931 20.58 27.54 -43.70
CA PRO A 931 19.21 27.24 -44.17
C PRO A 931 19.09 25.89 -44.89
N GLY A 932 20.17 25.10 -44.98
CA GLY A 932 20.25 23.84 -45.73
C GLY A 932 20.81 22.64 -44.94
N GLY A 933 20.89 22.75 -43.62
CA GLY A 933 21.42 21.71 -42.73
C GLY A 933 21.73 22.30 -41.36
N GLU A 934 22.49 21.56 -40.55
CA GLU A 934 22.94 22.07 -39.26
C GLU A 934 23.87 23.28 -39.38
N ALA A 935 23.94 24.06 -38.30
CA ALA A 935 24.82 25.20 -38.18
C ALA A 935 26.24 24.76 -37.82
N ASP A 936 27.22 25.11 -38.65
CA ASP A 936 28.62 24.82 -38.40
C ASP A 936 29.13 25.57 -37.14
N ASN A 937 29.66 24.83 -36.15
CA ASN A 937 30.30 25.34 -34.92
C ASN A 937 29.61 26.58 -34.27
N PRO A 938 28.31 26.52 -33.91
CA PRO A 938 27.53 27.70 -33.53
C PRO A 938 27.97 28.33 -32.21
N SER A 939 28.58 27.56 -31.30
CA SER A 939 29.20 28.04 -30.06
C SER A 939 30.41 28.95 -30.30
N GLN A 940 31.08 28.85 -31.47
CA GLN A 940 32.21 29.68 -31.85
C GLN A 940 31.79 30.98 -32.55
N ALA A 941 30.50 31.20 -32.85
CA ALA A 941 30.03 32.34 -33.64
C ALA A 941 30.45 33.70 -33.07
N GLY A 942 30.49 33.83 -31.74
CA GLY A 942 30.91 35.05 -31.05
C GLY A 942 32.40 35.38 -31.20
N LEU A 943 33.25 34.40 -31.54
CA LEU A 943 34.69 34.62 -31.75
C LEU A 943 34.95 35.52 -32.95
N ALA A 944 34.16 35.38 -34.02
CA ALA A 944 34.25 36.22 -35.22
C ALA A 944 33.86 37.71 -34.99
N ILE A 945 33.53 38.11 -33.76
CA ILE A 945 33.30 39.50 -33.35
C ILE A 945 33.91 39.80 -31.97
N ASP A 946 34.86 39.00 -31.46
CA ASP A 946 35.36 39.18 -30.10
C ASP A 946 36.37 40.34 -29.96
N GLY A 947 37.10 40.70 -31.03
CA GLY A 947 38.16 41.71 -31.04
C GLY A 947 39.58 41.14 -31.13
N ASN A 948 39.75 39.82 -31.24
CA ASN A 948 41.02 39.11 -31.17
C ASN A 948 41.26 38.25 -32.43
N PRO A 949 42.15 38.67 -33.36
CA PRO A 949 42.38 37.94 -34.61
C PRO A 949 43.01 36.54 -34.44
N ALA A 950 43.43 36.16 -33.24
CA ALA A 950 43.92 34.81 -32.92
C ALA A 950 42.79 33.80 -32.62
N THR A 951 41.56 34.26 -32.36
CA THR A 951 40.36 33.43 -32.30
C THR A 951 39.60 33.50 -33.64
N ALA A 952 38.75 32.50 -33.91
CA ALA A 952 37.96 32.44 -35.15
C ALA A 952 36.77 31.49 -35.02
N TRP A 953 35.66 31.83 -35.67
CA TRP A 953 34.62 30.86 -36.03
C TRP A 953 35.07 30.05 -37.25
N GLN A 954 34.76 28.76 -37.29
CA GLN A 954 35.12 27.87 -38.40
C GLN A 954 33.90 27.12 -38.95
N THR A 955 33.83 26.97 -40.27
CA THR A 955 32.93 25.97 -40.87
C THR A 955 33.40 24.57 -40.53
N ASP A 956 32.53 23.59 -40.70
CA ASP A 956 32.91 22.18 -40.61
C ASP A 956 33.87 21.81 -41.75
N THR A 957 34.47 20.62 -41.64
CA THR A 957 35.38 20.10 -42.67
C THR A 957 34.59 19.26 -43.69
N TYR A 958 34.53 19.73 -44.93
CA TYR A 958 33.74 19.11 -45.99
C TYR A 958 34.60 18.30 -46.94
N HIS A 959 34.18 17.07 -47.24
CA HIS A 959 34.87 16.19 -48.19
C HIS A 959 34.47 16.48 -49.65
N ASP A 960 33.17 16.61 -49.94
CA ASP A 960 32.65 17.02 -51.27
C ASP A 960 32.39 18.54 -51.33
N ALA A 961 33.45 19.31 -51.57
CA ALA A 961 33.50 20.73 -51.19
C ALA A 961 33.29 21.79 -52.28
N VAL A 962 33.13 21.41 -53.55
CA VAL A 962 33.20 22.37 -54.68
C VAL A 962 31.82 22.54 -55.36
N PRO A 963 31.07 23.64 -55.13
CA PRO A 963 31.35 24.80 -54.25
C PRO A 963 30.89 24.63 -52.78
N PHE A 964 30.04 23.63 -52.52
CA PHE A 964 29.58 23.05 -51.25
C PHE A 964 28.92 21.69 -51.59
N PRO A 965 28.69 20.77 -50.63
CA PRO A 965 27.95 19.54 -50.89
C PRO A 965 26.52 19.80 -51.36
N ALA A 966 25.95 18.93 -52.19
CA ALA A 966 24.66 19.15 -52.86
C ALA A 966 23.43 19.42 -51.94
N PHE A 967 23.55 19.19 -50.63
CA PHE A 967 22.51 19.51 -49.64
C PHE A 967 22.64 20.92 -49.00
N LYS A 968 23.85 21.49 -48.90
CA LYS A 968 24.07 22.85 -48.36
C LYS A 968 24.32 23.84 -49.51
N SER A 969 23.53 24.91 -49.57
CA SER A 969 23.73 26.04 -50.52
C SER A 969 24.74 27.09 -50.04
N GLY A 970 25.29 26.90 -48.84
CA GLY A 970 26.21 27.78 -48.14
C GLY A 970 25.92 27.80 -46.64
N VAL A 971 26.71 28.59 -45.90
CA VAL A 971 26.55 28.89 -44.46
C VAL A 971 27.08 30.31 -44.19
N GLY A 972 26.62 30.98 -43.15
CA GLY A 972 27.13 32.33 -42.81
C GLY A 972 26.93 32.74 -41.36
N LEU A 973 27.37 33.95 -41.03
CA LEU A 973 27.13 34.60 -39.74
C LEU A 973 26.15 35.75 -39.90
N LEU A 974 25.03 35.68 -39.17
CA LEU A 974 24.07 36.76 -39.03
C LEU A 974 24.46 37.62 -37.82
N LEU A 975 24.67 38.90 -38.07
CA LEU A 975 25.18 39.88 -37.12
C LEU A 975 24.05 40.82 -36.70
N GLN A 976 23.87 40.99 -35.40
CA GLN A 976 22.99 41.99 -34.82
C GLN A 976 23.78 43.27 -34.51
N LEU A 977 23.39 44.38 -35.12
CA LEU A 977 24.00 45.70 -34.92
C LEU A 977 23.36 46.41 -33.71
N PRO A 978 24.11 47.25 -32.97
CA PRO A 978 23.60 47.94 -31.77
C PRO A 978 22.49 48.95 -32.07
N GLN A 979 22.44 49.48 -33.30
CA GLN A 979 21.43 50.42 -33.78
C GLN A 979 21.27 50.29 -35.31
N PRO A 980 20.10 50.67 -35.89
CA PRO A 980 19.88 50.62 -37.33
C PRO A 980 20.93 51.44 -38.09
N THR A 981 21.75 50.78 -38.90
CA THR A 981 22.93 51.36 -39.55
C THR A 981 22.82 51.19 -41.06
N ALA A 982 22.99 52.26 -41.83
CA ALA A 982 23.23 52.18 -43.27
C ALA A 982 24.68 51.72 -43.47
N VAL A 983 24.89 50.56 -44.10
CA VAL A 983 26.20 49.90 -44.17
C VAL A 983 26.95 50.34 -45.42
N GLY A 984 28.11 50.96 -45.24
CA GLY A 984 29.01 51.41 -46.31
C GLY A 984 30.13 50.41 -46.63
N ALA A 985 30.59 49.64 -45.63
CA ALA A 985 31.55 48.55 -45.83
C ALA A 985 31.43 47.48 -44.74
N VAL A 986 31.85 46.26 -45.06
CA VAL A 986 32.07 45.17 -44.11
C VAL A 986 33.51 44.69 -44.26
N THR A 987 34.28 44.77 -43.18
CA THR A 987 35.62 44.19 -43.09
C THR A 987 35.53 42.80 -42.48
N VAL A 988 36.15 41.82 -43.12
CA VAL A 988 36.19 40.42 -42.67
C VAL A 988 37.65 39.94 -42.70
N ASP A 989 38.15 39.39 -41.60
CA ASP A 989 39.46 38.73 -41.55
C ASP A 989 39.31 37.21 -41.68
N VAL A 990 40.02 36.62 -42.63
CA VAL A 990 39.75 35.26 -43.16
C VAL A 990 41.08 34.51 -43.33
N PRO A 991 41.35 33.43 -42.56
CA PRO A 991 42.56 32.62 -42.77
C PRO A 991 42.57 31.74 -44.03
N SER A 992 41.40 31.55 -44.67
CA SER A 992 41.19 30.55 -45.73
C SER A 992 41.39 31.09 -47.15
N THR A 993 41.91 30.25 -48.05
CA THR A 993 42.06 30.55 -49.48
C THR A 993 40.83 30.15 -50.30
N GLY A 994 40.39 31.01 -51.22
CA GLY A 994 39.38 30.66 -52.23
C GLY A 994 37.91 30.81 -51.81
N THR A 995 37.66 31.18 -50.55
CA THR A 995 36.32 31.50 -50.04
C THR A 995 35.64 32.62 -50.85
N LYS A 996 34.32 32.54 -51.05
CA LYS A 996 33.52 33.68 -51.55
C LYS A 996 32.45 34.09 -50.54
N ILE A 997 32.39 35.39 -50.27
CA ILE A 997 31.48 36.00 -49.29
C ILE A 997 30.49 36.94 -49.98
N GLN A 998 29.22 36.84 -49.61
CA GLN A 998 28.14 37.74 -50.00
C GLN A 998 27.59 38.46 -48.77
N ILE A 999 27.45 39.78 -48.83
CA ILE A 999 26.79 40.56 -47.78
C ILE A 999 25.31 40.71 -48.11
N ARG A 1000 24.45 40.49 -47.10
CA ARG A 1000 22.98 40.53 -47.21
C ARG A 1000 22.39 41.21 -45.96
N SER A 1001 21.19 41.76 -46.04
CA SER A 1001 20.45 42.28 -44.87
C SER A 1001 19.23 41.44 -44.56
N ALA A 1002 18.84 41.36 -43.29
CA ALA A 1002 17.64 40.67 -42.83
C ALA A 1002 16.73 41.63 -42.05
N THR A 1003 15.42 41.48 -42.22
CA THR A 1003 14.42 42.24 -41.44
C THR A 1003 14.27 41.72 -40.01
N THR A 1004 14.68 40.48 -39.75
CA THR A 1004 14.56 39.79 -38.45
C THR A 1004 15.89 39.19 -38.01
N ALA A 1005 16.05 38.94 -36.71
CA ALA A 1005 17.19 38.21 -36.14
C ALA A 1005 17.22 36.69 -36.47
N THR A 1006 16.14 36.15 -37.07
CA THR A 1006 15.98 34.72 -37.38
C THR A 1006 15.24 34.53 -38.73
N PRO A 1007 15.85 34.87 -39.87
CA PRO A 1007 15.29 34.50 -41.19
C PRO A 1007 15.24 32.96 -41.33
N ALA A 1008 14.23 32.43 -42.02
CA ALA A 1008 14.05 30.97 -42.15
C ALA A 1008 14.71 30.39 -43.41
N LYS A 1009 14.87 31.21 -44.46
CA LYS A 1009 15.46 30.84 -45.75
C LYS A 1009 16.36 31.97 -46.24
N LEU A 1010 17.36 31.64 -47.07
CA LEU A 1010 18.27 32.65 -47.67
C LEU A 1010 17.49 33.72 -48.46
N ASN A 1011 16.38 33.34 -49.09
CA ASN A 1011 15.51 34.24 -49.86
C ASN A 1011 14.75 35.26 -48.99
N ASP A 1012 14.69 35.07 -47.68
CA ASP A 1012 14.08 36.02 -46.73
C ASP A 1012 15.04 37.19 -46.42
N THR A 1013 16.25 37.19 -47.01
CA THR A 1013 17.30 38.20 -46.81
C THR A 1013 17.61 38.93 -48.12
N THR A 1014 17.74 40.25 -48.07
CA THR A 1014 18.00 41.11 -49.24
C THR A 1014 19.49 41.12 -49.58
N VAL A 1015 19.84 40.85 -50.84
CA VAL A 1015 21.22 40.91 -51.34
C VAL A 1015 21.74 42.35 -51.28
N LEU A 1016 22.92 42.57 -50.69
CA LEU A 1016 23.61 43.86 -50.69
C LEU A 1016 24.89 43.89 -51.54
N THR A 1017 25.54 42.73 -51.74
CA THR A 1017 26.67 42.58 -52.67
C THR A 1017 26.51 41.34 -53.55
N GLN A 1018 27.25 41.26 -54.66
CA GLN A 1018 27.51 39.98 -55.30
C GLN A 1018 28.56 39.18 -54.50
N PRO A 1019 28.72 37.85 -54.72
CA PRO A 1019 29.77 37.05 -54.11
C PRO A 1019 31.18 37.56 -54.43
N VAL A 1020 31.88 38.09 -53.44
CA VAL A 1020 33.26 38.59 -53.53
C VAL A 1020 34.23 37.48 -53.13
N SER A 1021 35.21 37.20 -53.97
CA SER A 1021 36.34 36.32 -53.61
C SER A 1021 37.22 37.03 -52.58
N VAL A 1022 37.47 36.39 -51.43
CA VAL A 1022 38.36 36.91 -50.39
C VAL A 1022 39.73 36.24 -50.43
N HIS A 1023 40.77 37.00 -50.09
CA HIS A 1023 42.14 36.50 -49.89
C HIS A 1023 42.42 36.23 -48.41
N PRO A 1024 43.48 35.48 -48.05
CA PRO A 1024 43.89 35.36 -46.66
C PRO A 1024 44.16 36.72 -45.98
N GLY A 1025 43.79 36.85 -44.71
CA GLY A 1025 43.88 38.07 -43.92
C GLY A 1025 42.67 39.00 -44.04
N ARG A 1026 42.90 40.29 -43.74
CA ARG A 1026 41.87 41.33 -43.69
C ARG A 1026 41.39 41.76 -45.09
N ASN A 1027 40.12 41.49 -45.39
CA ASN A 1027 39.42 41.94 -46.59
C ASN A 1027 38.45 43.08 -46.23
N SER A 1028 38.23 44.03 -47.14
CA SER A 1028 37.17 45.04 -46.99
C SER A 1028 36.22 44.99 -48.19
N ILE A 1029 34.94 44.71 -47.91
CA ILE A 1029 33.88 44.55 -48.91
C ILE A 1029 33.04 45.84 -48.89
N PRO A 1030 33.06 46.67 -49.93
CA PRO A 1030 32.18 47.85 -50.02
C PRO A 1030 30.72 47.43 -50.17
N VAL A 1031 29.82 48.20 -49.56
CA VAL A 1031 28.38 47.94 -49.53
C VAL A 1031 27.64 49.22 -49.89
N HIS A 1032 26.66 49.13 -50.79
CA HIS A 1032 25.87 50.27 -51.25
C HIS A 1032 24.44 50.20 -50.71
N ALA A 1033 24.30 50.10 -49.39
CA ALA A 1033 23.02 49.98 -48.70
C ALA A 1033 22.51 51.37 -48.25
N SER A 1034 21.56 51.94 -49.00
CA SER A 1034 20.88 53.20 -48.64
C SER A 1034 19.89 53.05 -47.48
N THR A 1035 19.40 51.83 -47.22
CA THR A 1035 18.45 51.54 -46.14
C THR A 1035 19.18 51.09 -44.88
N PRO A 1036 18.97 51.73 -43.71
CA PRO A 1036 19.53 51.25 -42.46
C PRO A 1036 19.00 49.86 -42.08
N THR A 1037 19.89 48.96 -41.64
CA THR A 1037 19.52 47.63 -41.12
C THR A 1037 20.01 47.43 -39.69
N SER A 1038 19.30 46.60 -38.93
CA SER A 1038 19.76 46.09 -37.62
C SER A 1038 20.36 44.69 -37.70
N HIS A 1039 20.17 43.98 -38.82
CA HIS A 1039 20.67 42.62 -39.02
C HIS A 1039 21.39 42.49 -40.37
N LEU A 1040 22.60 41.94 -40.33
CA LEU A 1040 23.52 41.86 -41.47
C LEU A 1040 24.10 40.45 -41.57
N LEU A 1041 23.88 39.76 -42.69
CA LEU A 1041 24.34 38.40 -42.94
C LEU A 1041 25.61 38.41 -43.80
N VAL A 1042 26.68 37.83 -43.26
CA VAL A 1042 27.93 37.50 -43.95
C VAL A 1042 27.83 36.06 -44.42
N TRP A 1043 27.44 35.86 -45.68
CA TRP A 1043 27.12 34.55 -46.26
C TRP A 1043 28.29 33.98 -47.07
N ILE A 1044 28.77 32.79 -46.73
CA ILE A 1044 29.77 32.06 -47.52
C ILE A 1044 29.03 31.28 -48.62
N SER A 1045 29.16 31.74 -49.87
CA SER A 1045 28.52 31.13 -51.04
C SER A 1045 29.43 30.15 -51.79
N THR A 1046 30.70 30.05 -51.40
CA THR A 1046 31.67 29.10 -51.95
C THR A 1046 32.71 28.83 -50.89
N LEU A 1047 32.88 27.55 -50.54
CA LEU A 1047 33.78 27.14 -49.48
C LEU A 1047 35.25 27.26 -49.91
N GLY A 1048 36.08 27.89 -49.07
CA GLY A 1048 37.53 27.91 -49.23
C GLY A 1048 38.24 26.73 -48.57
N THR A 1049 39.57 26.79 -48.57
CA THR A 1049 40.45 25.79 -47.94
C THR A 1049 41.28 26.40 -46.81
N THR A 1050 41.47 25.65 -45.71
CA THR A 1050 42.28 26.04 -44.55
C THR A 1050 43.17 24.86 -44.13
N GLY A 1051 44.49 24.99 -44.31
CA GLY A 1051 45.45 23.93 -43.97
C GLY A 1051 45.28 22.66 -44.81
N GLY A 1052 44.92 22.80 -46.09
CA GLY A 1052 44.67 21.68 -47.01
C GLY A 1052 43.30 21.00 -46.86
N GLN A 1053 42.54 21.31 -45.81
CA GLN A 1053 41.17 20.85 -45.60
C GLN A 1053 40.15 21.84 -46.19
N SER A 1054 39.06 21.34 -46.77
CA SER A 1054 37.97 22.20 -47.29
C SER A 1054 37.11 22.71 -46.14
N ARG A 1055 37.41 23.92 -45.70
CA ARG A 1055 36.72 24.66 -44.64
C ARG A 1055 37.12 26.12 -44.71
N THR A 1056 36.21 27.00 -44.32
CA THR A 1056 36.44 28.45 -44.18
C THR A 1056 36.53 28.80 -42.69
N ALA A 1057 37.36 29.78 -42.35
CA ALA A 1057 37.40 30.37 -41.02
C ALA A 1057 37.22 31.89 -41.12
N ILE A 1058 36.62 32.50 -40.10
CA ILE A 1058 36.48 33.95 -39.98
C ILE A 1058 36.94 34.35 -38.59
N SER A 1059 38.01 35.15 -38.54
CA SER A 1059 38.63 35.62 -37.29
C SER A 1059 37.94 36.85 -36.70
N GLU A 1060 37.56 37.82 -37.54
CA GLU A 1060 36.97 39.09 -37.08
C GLU A 1060 36.05 39.70 -38.14
N ILE A 1061 34.97 40.36 -37.72
CA ILE A 1061 34.03 41.07 -38.58
C ILE A 1061 33.70 42.43 -37.98
N THR A 1062 34.09 43.49 -38.69
CA THR A 1062 33.75 44.87 -38.33
C THR A 1062 32.98 45.56 -39.44
N VAL A 1063 31.93 46.29 -39.06
CA VAL A 1063 31.02 46.97 -40.00
C VAL A 1063 31.31 48.47 -39.96
N GLN A 1064 31.26 49.15 -41.11
CA GLN A 1064 31.40 50.60 -41.19
C GLN A 1064 30.10 51.23 -41.69
N ALA A 1065 29.64 52.27 -40.99
CA ALA A 1065 28.52 53.08 -41.43
C ALA A 1065 28.84 53.77 -42.76
N ALA A 1066 27.85 53.96 -43.61
CA ALA A 1066 27.98 54.77 -44.81
C ALA A 1066 28.41 56.21 -44.47
N SER A 1067 29.17 56.83 -45.38
CA SER A 1067 29.68 58.21 -45.28
C SER A 1067 28.80 59.19 -46.05
#